data_AF-A0A6C2U4U9-F1
#
_entry.id   AF-A0A6C2U4U9-F1
#
_cell.length_a   1.000
_cell.length_b   1.000
_cell.length_c   1.000
_cell.angle_alpha   90.00
_cell.angle_beta   90.00
_cell.angle_gamma   90.00
#
_symmetry.space_group_name_H-M   'P 1'
#
loop_
_entity.id
_entity.type
_entity.pdbx_description
1 polymer ?
#
loop_
_entity_poly.entity_id
_entity_poly.type
_entity_poly.pdbx_seq_one_letter_code
_entity_poly.pdbx_strand_id
1 'polypeptide(L)'
;MKKRMCWLVCLISALGAGAQEIATTALPEGDVGLPYNATLTASNGTPPYAWSWSRSWNNFPYEVSSQPNSFAPVGTAQGWQSTWTDWYLPLPFAFPFGDETYTYCYVGLKGDIRLGDWDATIYVLQEDIDTTAGDVYILTEPGAITIRWDGVSYWDSLAQISLSVTLHSDGTMVMKYGAGNSSGGEIGLNGNGTYYTHPSSWQPMNYAPDIVFTPVVPGPVVHGLTLSSNGVISGTPTEPYNDGVVVTVEDDWGNTDQRWLPLRIHADRDEDGMLDVWERRIVDDNPADAITNVASVLRDDNYDGDLFSNIEEHILGFDPLVADGNVPDTMEEGLSLLGMAVTNDPDAARFNLIEECFVTVLATEPTNHSARVFRALSRLLNLTSADDLYDLAEQFGTTLNGNFVVTGDFDFDTAPLLDVVSDVAYTNILQALDASFADLETIPTNWTGAVEISTNYFPVDETVHADIGDLTMGKAILMGARSWLHTLHAQKFNIDYEKMVVPLEVPQTAITLDGSIGDWAGVPVQLQGSLDGSIDYVKGAWNGSSVYMLMAFNEVPFDLMGADATIRLGLESNVEVAVFPVWGYTNIWFSATASNTQDIAWIYTNGLLEVEIPVPPSIAVSNACITDAYAEFGEYVDYGWGWHWEQRDGDDVYSPENLPIDVFKQNHPEFLQSVRLEAELAVAKTNLQEAIDLAQLADGLIQARTDMLMHFIEYDPSNITERVEAFTRIQQAEDSLYAPVQFVVTNDLGEVQLDELVQLGALYQPTYLTRAMAPEFWQIMDQPMMDTLPDPTFGGILPNMTEGRKMAYLWKIDAPTDWDDDGIPNGWELEYFGNPTNAMADADGDGDGQTTGEEFLSGSNPTNGASFFKAAYAPATGVVSGIVISWQSEEERVYDVHWTPALDEPFQLLATGIHFPQGSYTDTVHAAASQGYYRVLARMPGGNDLDADGLPDDWEGMYFVDYSAAATGDGDGDGQDNISEFIAGTDPRDGGSYFAVTGVEPDAAGFVVEWISVPDRSYSVKWAPSAGGAFRTLQTGLAYPANSFTDTVHGVESIGFYRVDVERVEPPTVEGYWSVETFDGSPLDPGEYLNIEFYSDGYFDFWSDSDSGGGTYTLTGNALQMTFYNGLNLEGTVEGDTISGTLDEYGTPYSITIQRQ
;
A
#
# COMPACT_ATOMS: atom_id res chain seq x y z
N MET A 1 40.66 -42.88 -36.41
CA MET A 1 40.42 -44.10 -37.25
C MET A 1 38.91 -44.18 -37.46
N LYS A 2 38.27 -44.20 -38.64
CA LYS A 2 38.61 -44.58 -40.02
C LYS A 2 37.82 -43.71 -41.03
N LYS A 3 38.47 -43.48 -42.17
CA LYS A 3 38.07 -42.77 -43.40
C LYS A 3 36.81 -43.31 -44.09
N ARG A 4 36.12 -42.45 -44.87
CA ARG A 4 35.84 -42.65 -46.32
C ARG A 4 35.84 -41.31 -47.09
N MET A 5 36.55 -41.29 -48.23
CA MET A 5 36.77 -40.16 -49.16
C MET A 5 35.67 -40.08 -50.23
N CYS A 6 35.42 -38.90 -50.81
CA CYS A 6 35.53 -38.71 -52.28
C CYS A 6 35.63 -37.24 -52.72
N TRP A 7 36.27 -37.08 -53.89
CA TRP A 7 37.03 -35.99 -54.51
C TRP A 7 36.44 -34.58 -54.72
N LEU A 8 37.38 -33.63 -54.65
CA LEU A 8 37.36 -32.19 -54.93
C LEU A 8 37.53 -31.91 -56.44
N VAL A 9 36.80 -30.93 -56.97
CA VAL A 9 37.15 -30.15 -58.18
C VAL A 9 37.03 -28.67 -57.82
N CYS A 10 38.11 -27.91 -58.07
CA CYS A 10 38.20 -26.48 -57.80
C CYS A 10 37.46 -25.67 -58.86
N LEU A 11 36.65 -24.70 -58.44
CA LEU A 11 36.10 -23.63 -59.27
C LEU A 11 36.38 -22.26 -58.62
N ILE A 12 36.48 -21.28 -59.51
CA ILE A 12 37.00 -19.93 -59.34
C ILE A 12 36.21 -19.13 -58.29
N SER A 13 36.94 -18.48 -57.39
CA SER A 13 36.43 -17.53 -56.40
C SER A 13 35.87 -16.28 -57.06
N ALA A 14 34.55 -16.11 -57.02
CA ALA A 14 33.90 -14.81 -57.15
C ALA A 14 33.82 -14.16 -55.76
N LEU A 15 34.15 -12.87 -55.69
CA LEU A 15 34.03 -12.04 -54.49
C LEU A 15 32.60 -12.15 -53.93
N GLY A 16 32.49 -12.35 -52.61
CA GLY A 16 31.21 -12.43 -51.93
C GLY A 16 30.43 -11.12 -52.11
N ALA A 17 29.29 -11.21 -52.80
CA ALA A 17 28.24 -10.21 -52.64
C ALA A 17 27.70 -10.35 -51.21
N GLY A 18 27.56 -9.23 -50.49
CA GLY A 18 26.88 -9.22 -49.20
C GLY A 18 25.43 -9.66 -49.35
N ALA A 19 24.78 -10.05 -48.25
CA ALA A 19 23.34 -10.23 -48.25
C ALA A 19 22.66 -8.90 -48.61
N GLN A 20 21.53 -8.97 -49.33
CA GLN A 20 20.66 -7.83 -49.59
C GLN A 20 20.34 -7.10 -48.29
N GLU A 21 20.38 -5.76 -48.31
CA GLU A 21 20.11 -4.95 -47.14
C GLU A 21 19.39 -3.65 -47.50
N ILE A 22 18.34 -3.30 -46.75
CA ILE A 22 17.68 -1.99 -46.78
C ILE A 22 18.66 -0.94 -46.24
N ALA A 23 18.98 0.08 -47.03
CA ALA A 23 19.93 1.13 -46.67
C ALA A 23 19.29 2.31 -45.92
N THR A 24 17.96 2.46 -46.00
CA THR A 24 17.23 3.52 -45.29
C THR A 24 17.26 3.29 -43.78
N THR A 25 17.54 4.35 -43.01
CA THR A 25 17.64 4.28 -41.53
C THR A 25 16.58 5.10 -40.79
N ALA A 26 15.97 6.09 -41.45
CA ALA A 26 14.91 6.93 -40.88
C ALA A 26 14.02 7.51 -41.98
N LEU A 27 12.75 7.79 -41.65
CA LEU A 27 11.81 8.52 -42.49
C LEU A 27 11.69 9.98 -42.00
N PRO A 28 11.45 10.95 -42.89
CA PRO A 28 11.14 12.32 -42.47
C PRO A 28 9.80 12.35 -41.73
N GLU A 29 9.62 13.33 -40.85
CA GLU A 29 8.33 13.59 -40.22
C GLU A 29 7.36 14.25 -41.21
N GLY A 30 6.06 14.09 -41.01
CA GLY A 30 5.00 14.73 -41.79
C GLY A 30 3.92 15.33 -40.90
N ASP A 31 2.94 15.97 -41.52
CA ASP A 31 1.81 16.60 -40.81
C ASP A 31 0.49 16.18 -41.46
N VAL A 32 -0.57 16.06 -40.65
CA VAL A 32 -1.92 15.73 -41.12
C VAL A 32 -2.40 16.78 -42.11
N GLY A 33 -2.97 16.33 -43.23
CA GLY A 33 -3.48 17.21 -44.28
C GLY A 33 -2.43 17.82 -45.22
N LEU A 34 -1.13 17.65 -44.94
CA LEU A 34 -0.05 18.13 -45.82
C LEU A 34 0.53 17.01 -46.72
N PRO A 35 1.01 17.32 -47.94
CA PRO A 35 1.66 16.33 -48.80
C PRO A 35 2.93 15.75 -48.17
N TYR A 36 3.02 14.42 -48.12
CA TYR A 36 4.16 13.67 -47.62
C TYR A 36 4.90 12.93 -48.75
N ASN A 37 6.23 12.89 -48.70
CA ASN A 37 7.07 12.17 -49.67
C ASN A 37 8.39 11.67 -49.06
N ALA A 38 8.62 10.35 -49.11
CA ALA A 38 9.86 9.71 -48.68
C ALA A 38 10.27 8.57 -49.64
N THR A 39 11.58 8.35 -49.83
CA THR A 39 12.11 7.30 -50.73
C THR A 39 12.96 6.29 -49.97
N LEU A 40 12.63 5.01 -50.11
CA LEU A 40 13.35 3.86 -49.58
C LEU A 40 14.47 3.41 -50.53
N THR A 41 15.57 2.91 -49.98
CA THR A 41 16.72 2.44 -50.75
C THR A 41 17.23 1.11 -50.21
N ALA A 42 17.73 0.24 -51.10
CA ALA A 42 18.33 -1.05 -50.77
C ALA A 42 19.69 -1.21 -51.49
N SER A 43 20.53 -2.09 -50.96
CA SER A 43 21.87 -2.39 -51.45
C SER A 43 22.12 -3.90 -51.48
N ASN A 44 23.18 -4.33 -52.19
CA ASN A 44 23.65 -5.73 -52.31
C ASN A 44 22.72 -6.76 -53.00
N GLY A 45 21.43 -6.47 -53.25
CA GLY A 45 20.52 -7.34 -54.02
C GLY A 45 20.53 -7.09 -55.54
N THR A 46 19.81 -7.90 -56.34
CA THR A 46 19.75 -7.79 -57.82
C THR A 46 18.48 -7.03 -58.30
N PRO A 47 18.58 -5.80 -58.81
CA PRO A 47 17.40 -5.05 -59.28
C PRO A 47 16.67 -5.76 -60.44
N PRO A 48 15.35 -5.55 -60.63
CA PRO A 48 14.48 -4.62 -59.91
C PRO A 48 14.15 -5.04 -58.47
N TYR A 49 13.95 -4.04 -57.60
CA TYR A 49 13.45 -4.26 -56.24
C TYR A 49 11.93 -4.06 -56.20
N ALA A 50 11.23 -4.93 -55.48
CA ALA A 50 9.83 -4.77 -55.12
C ALA A 50 9.72 -4.43 -53.64
N TRP A 51 8.92 -3.40 -53.31
CA TRP A 51 8.75 -2.91 -51.95
C TRP A 51 7.33 -3.15 -51.43
N SER A 52 7.22 -3.52 -50.17
CA SER A 52 5.97 -3.59 -49.42
C SER A 52 6.18 -3.10 -47.98
N TRP A 53 5.09 -2.82 -47.26
CA TRP A 53 5.11 -2.34 -45.88
C TRP A 53 3.96 -2.90 -45.04
N SER A 54 4.18 -3.02 -43.73
CA SER A 54 3.20 -3.48 -42.74
C SER A 54 3.40 -2.77 -41.39
N ARG A 55 2.42 -2.92 -40.48
CA ARG A 55 2.49 -2.41 -39.09
C ARG A 55 3.30 -3.32 -38.16
N SER A 56 3.46 -4.59 -38.51
CA SER A 56 4.14 -5.58 -37.66
C SER A 56 5.00 -6.55 -38.47
N TRP A 57 5.88 -7.27 -37.78
CA TRP A 57 6.80 -8.25 -38.38
C TRP A 57 6.09 -9.47 -38.98
N ASN A 58 4.87 -9.79 -38.50
CA ASN A 58 4.10 -10.96 -38.93
C ASN A 58 2.74 -10.52 -39.50
N ASN A 59 2.51 -10.84 -40.77
CA ASN A 59 1.32 -10.48 -41.52
C ASN A 59 0.13 -11.39 -41.15
N PHE A 60 -0.49 -11.19 -39.98
CA PHE A 60 -1.72 -11.89 -39.63
C PHE A 60 -2.91 -11.25 -40.38
N PRO A 61 -3.65 -12.01 -41.22
CA PRO A 61 -4.60 -11.44 -42.19
C PRO A 61 -5.97 -11.06 -41.61
N TYR A 62 -6.09 -10.97 -40.28
CA TYR A 62 -7.34 -10.63 -39.59
C TYR A 62 -7.11 -9.61 -38.49
N GLU A 63 -8.00 -8.63 -38.39
CA GLU A 63 -8.17 -7.77 -37.23
C GLU A 63 -9.11 -8.45 -36.23
N VAL A 64 -8.80 -8.34 -34.95
CA VAL A 64 -9.57 -8.97 -33.88
C VAL A 64 -10.19 -7.90 -32.99
N SER A 65 -11.50 -8.00 -32.75
CA SER A 65 -12.24 -7.11 -31.86
C SER A 65 -13.21 -7.90 -30.98
N SER A 66 -13.68 -7.26 -29.91
CA SER A 66 -14.66 -7.81 -28.97
C SER A 66 -16.00 -7.08 -29.06
N GLN A 67 -17.11 -7.80 -28.92
CA GLN A 67 -18.46 -7.24 -28.84
C GLN A 67 -19.23 -7.80 -27.63
N PRO A 68 -20.29 -7.12 -27.14
CA PRO A 68 -21.14 -7.67 -26.08
C PRO A 68 -21.62 -9.09 -26.42
N ASN A 69 -21.67 -9.98 -25.42
CA ASN A 69 -22.08 -11.37 -25.62
C ASN A 69 -23.47 -11.42 -26.27
N SER A 70 -23.57 -12.09 -27.42
CA SER A 70 -24.82 -12.24 -28.15
C SER A 70 -25.16 -13.72 -28.42
N PHE A 71 -24.68 -14.61 -27.56
CA PHE A 71 -24.91 -16.04 -27.70
C PHE A 71 -26.40 -16.41 -27.63
N ALA A 72 -26.86 -17.23 -28.57
CA ALA A 72 -28.23 -17.73 -28.60
C ALA A 72 -28.28 -19.21 -29.06
N PRO A 73 -29.15 -20.05 -28.47
CA PRO A 73 -29.30 -21.45 -28.86
C PRO A 73 -30.10 -21.59 -30.17
N VAL A 74 -29.48 -21.23 -31.29
CA VAL A 74 -30.09 -21.23 -32.62
C VAL A 74 -29.66 -22.43 -33.47
N GLY A 75 -30.37 -22.65 -34.58
CA GLY A 75 -30.06 -23.69 -35.58
C GLY A 75 -30.88 -24.96 -35.46
N THR A 76 -30.71 -25.84 -36.45
CA THR A 76 -31.36 -27.15 -36.53
C THR A 76 -30.38 -28.25 -36.16
N ALA A 77 -30.77 -29.09 -35.20
CA ALA A 77 -30.06 -30.30 -34.77
C ALA A 77 -29.75 -31.22 -35.97
N GLN A 78 -28.48 -31.64 -36.10
CA GLN A 78 -28.03 -32.49 -37.21
C GLN A 78 -27.99 -33.99 -36.86
N GLY A 79 -28.14 -34.35 -35.58
CA GLY A 79 -27.92 -35.71 -35.10
C GLY A 79 -26.45 -36.12 -35.17
N TRP A 80 -25.54 -35.16 -35.08
CA TRP A 80 -24.09 -35.32 -35.17
C TRP A 80 -23.51 -35.58 -33.78
N GLN A 81 -23.78 -36.79 -33.30
CA GLN A 81 -23.36 -37.30 -32.00
C GLN A 81 -22.30 -38.39 -32.21
N SER A 82 -21.04 -38.12 -31.84
CA SER A 82 -19.94 -39.07 -32.00
C SER A 82 -18.77 -38.70 -31.08
N THR A 83 -17.96 -39.69 -30.72
CA THR A 83 -16.69 -39.50 -30.00
C THR A 83 -15.46 -39.62 -30.91
N TRP A 84 -15.62 -39.90 -32.21
CA TRP A 84 -14.49 -40.19 -33.13
C TRP A 84 -14.73 -39.77 -34.60
N THR A 85 -15.65 -38.85 -34.91
CA THR A 85 -16.01 -38.54 -36.30
C THR A 85 -16.25 -37.06 -36.51
N ASP A 86 -15.61 -36.50 -37.54
CA ASP A 86 -15.88 -35.16 -38.04
C ASP A 86 -16.91 -35.21 -39.19
N TRP A 87 -17.67 -34.15 -39.36
CA TRP A 87 -18.76 -34.12 -40.33
C TRP A 87 -18.48 -33.17 -41.49
N TYR A 88 -18.67 -33.67 -42.70
CA TYR A 88 -18.60 -32.85 -43.91
C TYR A 88 -19.82 -31.93 -43.98
N LEU A 89 -19.58 -30.63 -44.07
CA LEU A 89 -20.61 -29.60 -44.22
C LEU A 89 -20.35 -28.77 -45.49
N PRO A 90 -21.22 -28.82 -46.51
CA PRO A 90 -21.14 -27.89 -47.64
C PRO A 90 -21.48 -26.47 -47.18
N LEU A 91 -20.65 -25.50 -47.57
CA LEU A 91 -20.90 -24.10 -47.24
C LEU A 91 -21.88 -23.48 -48.25
N PRO A 92 -22.78 -22.59 -47.81
CA PRO A 92 -23.79 -21.96 -48.68
C PRO A 92 -23.19 -20.94 -49.66
N PHE A 93 -21.93 -20.55 -49.46
CA PHE A 93 -21.12 -19.69 -50.33
C PHE A 93 -19.65 -20.14 -50.26
N ALA A 94 -18.82 -19.64 -51.18
CA ALA A 94 -17.38 -19.83 -51.09
C ALA A 94 -16.84 -18.90 -50.01
N PHE A 95 -16.47 -19.44 -48.85
CA PHE A 95 -15.97 -18.68 -47.70
C PHE A 95 -14.50 -18.31 -47.93
N PRO A 96 -14.15 -17.01 -47.93
CA PRO A 96 -12.77 -16.58 -48.03
C PRO A 96 -12.06 -16.76 -46.68
N PHE A 97 -10.91 -17.43 -46.68
CA PHE A 97 -10.07 -17.59 -45.49
C PHE A 97 -8.59 -17.53 -45.86
N GLY A 98 -7.87 -16.53 -45.32
CA GLY A 98 -6.54 -16.17 -45.80
C GLY A 98 -6.55 -15.81 -47.29
N ASP A 99 -5.64 -16.39 -48.07
CA ASP A 99 -5.52 -16.16 -49.52
C ASP A 99 -6.38 -17.11 -50.39
N GLU A 100 -7.16 -17.99 -49.77
CA GLU A 100 -7.94 -19.03 -50.45
C GLU A 100 -9.45 -18.90 -50.18
N THR A 101 -10.26 -19.64 -50.96
CA THR A 101 -11.71 -19.72 -50.76
C THR A 101 -12.18 -21.17 -50.68
N TYR A 102 -13.04 -21.47 -49.71
CA TYR A 102 -13.48 -22.83 -49.40
C TYR A 102 -14.99 -22.98 -49.62
N THR A 103 -15.41 -24.06 -50.28
CA THR A 103 -16.83 -24.35 -50.55
C THR A 103 -17.43 -25.40 -49.61
N TYR A 104 -16.62 -25.95 -48.71
CA TYR A 104 -17.03 -26.92 -47.70
C TYR A 104 -16.09 -26.82 -46.50
N CYS A 105 -16.51 -27.35 -45.37
CA CYS A 105 -15.68 -27.53 -44.18
C CYS A 105 -15.93 -28.90 -43.55
N TYR A 106 -15.01 -29.32 -42.68
CA TYR A 106 -15.24 -30.41 -41.75
C TYR A 106 -15.48 -29.81 -40.37
N VAL A 107 -16.66 -30.08 -39.82
CA VAL A 107 -17.01 -29.68 -38.46
C VAL A 107 -16.43 -30.71 -37.52
N GLY A 108 -15.44 -30.28 -36.74
CA GLY A 108 -14.73 -31.11 -35.78
C GLY A 108 -15.55 -31.34 -34.52
N LEU A 109 -15.37 -32.53 -33.94
CA LEU A 109 -16.00 -32.87 -32.67
C LEU A 109 -15.40 -32.10 -31.49
N LYS A 110 -14.23 -31.46 -31.64
CA LYS A 110 -13.53 -30.72 -30.57
C LYS A 110 -13.78 -29.21 -30.62
N GLY A 111 -14.87 -28.73 -31.21
CA GLY A 111 -15.11 -27.29 -31.36
C GLY A 111 -14.18 -26.60 -32.38
N ASP A 112 -13.62 -27.36 -33.33
CA ASP A 112 -12.82 -26.86 -34.46
C ASP A 112 -13.59 -26.92 -35.79
N ILE A 113 -13.22 -26.05 -36.73
CA ILE A 113 -13.63 -26.14 -38.14
C ILE A 113 -12.39 -26.26 -39.01
N ARG A 114 -12.33 -27.32 -39.82
CA ARG A 114 -11.27 -27.53 -40.81
C ARG A 114 -11.73 -27.17 -42.21
N LEU A 115 -10.97 -26.30 -42.88
CA LEU A 115 -11.22 -25.81 -44.23
C LEU A 115 -10.23 -26.46 -45.19
N GLY A 116 -10.55 -27.65 -45.72
CA GLY A 116 -9.64 -28.39 -46.61
C GLY A 116 -8.64 -29.27 -45.84
N ASP A 117 -7.34 -28.98 -45.95
CA ASP A 117 -6.23 -29.70 -45.27
C ASP A 117 -5.98 -29.12 -43.85
N TRP A 118 -5.09 -29.74 -43.05
CA TRP A 118 -4.83 -29.37 -41.64
C TRP A 118 -4.28 -27.95 -41.44
N ASP A 119 -3.75 -27.35 -42.49
CA ASP A 119 -3.11 -26.03 -42.43
C ASP A 119 -4.11 -24.86 -42.45
N ALA A 120 -5.41 -25.13 -42.60
CA ALA A 120 -6.48 -24.13 -42.54
C ALA A 120 -7.57 -24.53 -41.53
N THR A 121 -7.42 -24.06 -40.28
CA THR A 121 -8.27 -24.46 -39.14
C THR A 121 -8.72 -23.24 -38.33
N ILE A 122 -9.99 -23.24 -37.92
CA ILE A 122 -10.59 -22.27 -37.00
C ILE A 122 -10.81 -22.97 -35.66
N TYR A 123 -10.20 -22.45 -34.60
CA TYR A 123 -10.35 -22.94 -33.23
C TYR A 123 -11.32 -22.02 -32.48
N VAL A 124 -12.53 -22.50 -32.25
CA VAL A 124 -13.58 -21.69 -31.58
C VAL A 124 -13.46 -21.81 -30.07
N LEU A 125 -13.26 -23.03 -29.59
CA LEU A 125 -12.86 -23.38 -28.23
C LEU A 125 -12.39 -24.83 -28.27
N GLN A 126 -11.21 -25.04 -28.85
CA GLN A 126 -10.73 -26.40 -29.06
C GLN A 126 -10.35 -27.04 -27.73
N GLU A 127 -11.16 -28.01 -27.34
CA GLU A 127 -11.05 -28.93 -26.22
C GLU A 127 -11.85 -30.17 -26.58
N ASP A 128 -11.60 -31.30 -25.91
CA ASP A 128 -12.42 -32.49 -26.11
C ASP A 128 -13.87 -32.21 -25.62
N ILE A 129 -14.75 -31.67 -26.48
CA ILE A 129 -16.19 -31.58 -26.24
C ILE A 129 -16.85 -32.89 -26.68
N ASP A 130 -17.68 -33.46 -25.82
CA ASP A 130 -18.44 -34.67 -26.08
C ASP A 130 -19.88 -34.33 -26.49
N THR A 131 -20.20 -34.51 -27.77
CA THR A 131 -21.56 -34.31 -28.29
C THR A 131 -22.50 -35.48 -28.04
N THR A 132 -22.08 -36.57 -27.37
CA THR A 132 -22.97 -37.69 -27.02
C THR A 132 -24.07 -37.29 -26.03
N ALA A 133 -23.83 -36.25 -25.23
CA ALA A 133 -24.82 -35.63 -24.34
C ALA A 133 -25.48 -34.36 -24.94
N GLY A 134 -25.25 -34.07 -26.23
CA GLY A 134 -25.78 -32.89 -26.93
C GLY A 134 -25.90 -33.08 -28.46
N ASP A 135 -25.70 -32.05 -29.26
CA ASP A 135 -25.72 -32.12 -30.74
C ASP A 135 -25.01 -30.90 -31.35
N VAL A 136 -24.70 -30.98 -32.65
CA VAL A 136 -24.29 -29.83 -33.46
C VAL A 136 -25.52 -29.28 -34.19
N TYR A 137 -25.69 -27.96 -34.12
CA TYR A 137 -26.81 -27.23 -34.71
C TYR A 137 -26.30 -26.33 -35.83
N ILE A 138 -27.01 -26.35 -36.95
CA ILE A 138 -26.68 -25.52 -38.12
C ILE A 138 -27.81 -24.55 -38.39
N LEU A 139 -27.50 -23.27 -38.50
CA LEU A 139 -28.39 -22.24 -39.02
C LEU A 139 -27.77 -21.65 -40.29
N THR A 140 -28.51 -21.69 -41.39
CA THR A 140 -28.08 -21.06 -42.65
C THR A 140 -28.97 -19.87 -42.95
N GLU A 141 -28.34 -18.73 -43.18
CA GLU A 141 -28.98 -17.46 -43.51
C GLU A 141 -28.39 -16.89 -44.81
N PRO A 142 -29.05 -15.93 -45.47
CA PRO A 142 -28.47 -15.26 -46.62
C PRO A 142 -27.13 -14.59 -46.24
N GLY A 143 -26.02 -15.12 -46.76
CA GLY A 143 -24.68 -14.58 -46.52
C GLY A 143 -24.02 -14.97 -45.19
N ALA A 144 -24.64 -15.86 -44.40
CA ALA A 144 -24.03 -16.37 -43.16
C ALA A 144 -24.39 -17.83 -42.88
N ILE A 145 -23.51 -18.53 -42.16
CA ILE A 145 -23.79 -19.85 -41.59
C ILE A 145 -23.28 -19.90 -40.16
N THR A 146 -24.15 -20.29 -39.23
CA THR A 146 -23.80 -20.48 -37.82
C THR A 146 -23.72 -21.96 -37.51
N ILE A 147 -22.61 -22.36 -36.89
CA ILE A 147 -22.33 -23.70 -36.39
C ILE A 147 -22.26 -23.60 -34.88
N ARG A 148 -23.16 -24.30 -34.19
CA ARG A 148 -23.26 -24.29 -32.73
C ARG A 148 -23.04 -25.69 -32.20
N TRP A 149 -22.16 -25.82 -31.22
CA TRP A 149 -21.95 -27.04 -30.46
C TRP A 149 -22.68 -26.95 -29.13
N ASP A 150 -23.38 -28.03 -28.81
CA ASP A 150 -24.02 -28.27 -27.52
C ASP A 150 -23.54 -29.64 -27.05
N GLY A 151 -22.97 -29.72 -25.86
CA GLY A 151 -22.39 -30.96 -25.36
C GLY A 151 -21.95 -30.86 -23.92
N VAL A 152 -21.06 -31.76 -23.52
CA VAL A 152 -20.40 -31.72 -22.21
C VAL A 152 -18.89 -31.73 -22.39
N SER A 153 -18.16 -31.30 -21.37
CA SER A 153 -16.71 -31.48 -21.32
C SER A 153 -16.37 -32.97 -21.30
N TYR A 154 -15.39 -33.39 -22.08
CA TYR A 154 -14.85 -34.74 -22.02
C TYR A 154 -14.18 -35.05 -20.68
N TRP A 155 -13.62 -34.03 -20.03
CA TRP A 155 -12.95 -34.15 -18.74
C TRP A 155 -13.94 -34.12 -17.56
N ASP A 156 -15.09 -33.48 -17.76
CA ASP A 156 -16.19 -33.44 -16.80
C ASP A 156 -17.53 -33.58 -17.50
N SER A 157 -18.07 -34.80 -17.48
CA SER A 157 -19.38 -35.13 -18.07
C SER A 157 -20.57 -34.37 -17.47
N LEU A 158 -20.38 -33.61 -16.38
CA LEU A 158 -21.38 -32.73 -15.77
C LEU A 158 -21.25 -31.27 -16.22
N ALA A 159 -20.11 -30.85 -16.75
CA ALA A 159 -19.88 -29.50 -17.26
C ALA A 159 -20.44 -29.37 -18.67
N GLN A 160 -21.57 -28.67 -18.82
CA GLN A 160 -22.16 -28.39 -20.14
C GLN A 160 -21.27 -27.45 -20.94
N ILE A 161 -21.12 -27.65 -22.24
CA ILE A 161 -20.38 -26.76 -23.13
C ILE A 161 -21.35 -26.27 -24.21
N SER A 162 -21.42 -24.95 -24.38
CA SER A 162 -22.27 -24.33 -25.41
C SER A 162 -21.55 -23.16 -26.05
N LEU A 163 -21.28 -23.27 -27.35
CA LEU A 163 -20.55 -22.27 -28.12
C LEU A 163 -20.98 -22.28 -29.58
N SER A 164 -20.74 -21.18 -30.30
CA SER A 164 -21.02 -21.11 -31.72
C SER A 164 -20.01 -20.25 -32.46
N VAL A 165 -19.83 -20.53 -33.74
CA VAL A 165 -19.18 -19.61 -34.67
C VAL A 165 -20.10 -19.32 -35.85
N THR A 166 -20.18 -18.05 -36.22
CA THR A 166 -20.85 -17.59 -37.44
C THR A 166 -19.82 -17.22 -38.48
N LEU A 167 -19.88 -17.86 -39.64
CA LEU A 167 -19.06 -17.53 -40.81
C LEU A 167 -19.90 -16.66 -41.76
N HIS A 168 -19.38 -15.49 -42.14
CA HIS A 168 -20.02 -14.57 -43.09
C HIS A 168 -19.40 -14.69 -44.48
N SER A 169 -20.17 -14.37 -45.53
CA SER A 169 -19.72 -14.47 -46.92
C SER A 169 -18.60 -13.51 -47.31
N ASP A 170 -18.34 -12.50 -46.50
CA ASP A 170 -17.24 -11.55 -46.67
C ASP A 170 -15.93 -12.01 -45.98
N GLY A 171 -15.94 -13.14 -45.26
CA GLY A 171 -14.78 -13.67 -44.53
C GLY A 171 -14.77 -13.35 -43.04
N THR A 172 -15.73 -12.55 -42.56
CA THR A 172 -15.86 -12.24 -41.12
C THR A 172 -16.27 -13.50 -40.34
N MET A 173 -15.67 -13.69 -39.17
CA MET A 173 -15.99 -14.78 -38.25
C MET A 173 -16.35 -14.23 -36.88
N VAL A 174 -17.46 -14.70 -36.30
CA VAL A 174 -17.92 -14.28 -34.98
C VAL A 174 -18.04 -15.51 -34.08
N MET A 175 -17.20 -15.59 -33.05
CA MET A 175 -17.21 -16.66 -32.04
C MET A 175 -17.99 -16.20 -30.80
N LYS A 176 -18.90 -17.04 -30.31
CA LYS A 176 -19.82 -16.71 -29.21
C LYS A 176 -19.87 -17.83 -28.20
N TYR A 177 -19.96 -17.47 -26.92
CA TYR A 177 -19.84 -18.42 -25.81
C TYR A 177 -21.04 -18.33 -24.87
N GLY A 178 -21.71 -19.47 -24.63
CA GLY A 178 -22.81 -19.61 -23.70
C GLY A 178 -22.37 -20.06 -22.30
N ALA A 179 -23.28 -20.72 -21.59
CA ALA A 179 -23.02 -21.28 -20.27
C ALA A 179 -22.11 -22.52 -20.32
N GLY A 180 -21.31 -22.69 -19.27
CA GLY A 180 -20.56 -23.91 -18.94
C GLY A 180 -19.20 -24.09 -19.63
N ASN A 181 -18.75 -23.10 -20.41
CA ASN A 181 -17.39 -22.99 -20.93
C ASN A 181 -16.34 -22.60 -19.85
N SER A 182 -16.48 -23.04 -18.59
CA SER A 182 -15.63 -22.61 -17.47
C SER A 182 -14.18 -23.08 -17.54
N SER A 183 -13.91 -24.18 -18.24
CA SER A 183 -12.55 -24.71 -18.40
C SER A 183 -11.72 -24.00 -19.46
N GLY A 184 -12.34 -23.18 -20.31
CA GLY A 184 -11.68 -22.60 -21.47
C GLY A 184 -11.31 -23.63 -22.53
N GLY A 185 -10.48 -23.21 -23.48
CA GLY A 185 -9.94 -24.05 -24.55
C GLY A 185 -9.16 -23.24 -25.57
N GLU A 186 -8.63 -23.87 -26.61
CA GLU A 186 -7.86 -23.16 -27.62
C GLU A 186 -8.75 -22.28 -28.51
N ILE A 187 -8.41 -20.99 -28.61
CA ILE A 187 -9.14 -20.01 -29.43
C ILE A 187 -8.15 -19.37 -30.38
N GLY A 188 -8.42 -19.40 -31.69
CA GLY A 188 -7.46 -18.90 -32.66
C GLY A 188 -7.72 -19.33 -34.10
N LEU A 189 -6.79 -18.94 -34.97
CA LEU A 189 -6.81 -19.26 -36.39
C LEU A 189 -5.46 -19.85 -36.82
N ASN A 190 -5.51 -20.87 -37.68
CA ASN A 190 -4.36 -21.34 -38.43
C ASN A 190 -4.66 -21.20 -39.93
N GLY A 191 -3.90 -20.36 -40.63
CA GLY A 191 -4.02 -20.15 -42.07
C GLY A 191 -2.70 -20.36 -42.79
N ASN A 192 -2.55 -21.51 -43.46
CA ASN A 192 -1.39 -21.91 -44.28
C ASN A 192 -0.03 -21.71 -43.58
N GLY A 193 0.05 -22.07 -42.31
CA GLY A 193 1.29 -22.01 -41.51
C GLY A 193 1.49 -20.74 -40.70
N THR A 194 0.57 -19.77 -40.79
CA THR A 194 0.49 -18.62 -39.87
C THR A 194 -0.52 -18.92 -38.78
N TYR A 195 -0.04 -18.97 -37.54
CA TYR A 195 -0.84 -19.35 -36.38
C TYR A 195 -1.06 -18.13 -35.48
N TYR A 196 -2.31 -17.90 -35.10
CA TYR A 196 -2.72 -16.88 -34.14
C TYR A 196 -3.52 -17.51 -33.02
N THR A 197 -3.06 -17.28 -31.79
CA THR A 197 -3.76 -17.66 -30.56
C THR A 197 -4.35 -16.41 -29.93
N HIS A 198 -5.64 -16.44 -29.64
CA HIS A 198 -6.30 -15.36 -28.92
C HIS A 198 -5.82 -15.33 -27.45
N PRO A 199 -5.65 -14.15 -26.81
CA PRO A 199 -5.21 -14.06 -25.42
C PRO A 199 -6.10 -14.81 -24.42
N SER A 200 -7.41 -14.91 -24.70
CA SER A 200 -8.37 -15.67 -23.87
C SER A 200 -8.32 -17.19 -24.09
N SER A 201 -7.40 -17.68 -24.92
CA SER A 201 -7.17 -19.11 -25.05
C SER A 201 -6.82 -19.71 -23.68
N TRP A 202 -7.40 -20.87 -23.38
CA TRP A 202 -7.24 -21.57 -22.09
C TRP A 202 -7.79 -20.82 -20.86
N GLN A 203 -8.60 -19.77 -21.06
CA GLN A 203 -9.27 -19.03 -19.98
C GLN A 203 -10.78 -19.39 -19.91
N PRO A 204 -11.44 -19.26 -18.75
CA PRO A 204 -12.89 -19.47 -18.65
C PRO A 204 -13.70 -18.56 -19.58
N MET A 205 -14.57 -19.13 -20.41
CA MET A 205 -15.36 -18.40 -21.43
C MET A 205 -16.87 -18.39 -21.16
N ASN A 206 -17.29 -18.52 -19.89
CA ASN A 206 -18.70 -18.46 -19.53
C ASN A 206 -19.28 -17.06 -19.85
N TYR A 207 -20.22 -17.00 -20.80
CA TYR A 207 -20.84 -15.73 -21.24
C TYR A 207 -19.84 -14.64 -21.65
N ALA A 208 -18.64 -15.03 -22.10
CA ALA A 208 -17.60 -14.10 -22.51
C ALA A 208 -18.05 -13.22 -23.70
N PRO A 209 -17.52 -11.99 -23.85
CA PRO A 209 -17.74 -11.17 -25.03
C PRO A 209 -17.53 -11.94 -26.34
N ASP A 210 -18.30 -11.61 -27.37
CA ASP A 210 -18.16 -12.21 -28.69
C ASP A 210 -16.80 -11.79 -29.28
N ILE A 211 -16.07 -12.74 -29.87
CA ILE A 211 -14.79 -12.49 -30.53
C ILE A 211 -15.03 -12.40 -32.04
N VAL A 212 -14.65 -11.27 -32.64
CA VAL A 212 -14.88 -10.97 -34.05
C VAL A 212 -13.53 -10.92 -34.78
N PHE A 213 -13.36 -11.79 -35.77
CA PHE A 213 -12.24 -11.74 -36.71
C PHE A 213 -12.71 -11.13 -38.02
N THR A 214 -12.16 -9.98 -38.39
CA THR A 214 -12.48 -9.26 -39.62
C THR A 214 -11.30 -9.36 -40.58
N PRO A 215 -11.48 -9.82 -41.83
CA PRO A 215 -10.38 -9.88 -42.80
C PRO A 215 -9.75 -8.50 -42.99
N VAL A 216 -8.43 -8.41 -42.83
CA VAL A 216 -7.68 -7.20 -43.18
C VAL A 216 -7.60 -7.15 -44.69
N VAL A 217 -8.49 -6.39 -45.32
CA VAL A 217 -8.29 -5.98 -46.70
C VAL A 217 -6.95 -5.21 -46.73
N PRO A 218 -6.01 -5.51 -47.65
CA PRO A 218 -4.73 -4.79 -47.70
C PRO A 218 -4.98 -3.29 -47.98
N GLY A 219 -5.11 -2.53 -46.91
CA GLY A 219 -5.28 -1.09 -46.87
C GLY A 219 -3.96 -0.37 -46.61
N PRO A 220 -3.94 0.97 -46.73
CA PRO A 220 -2.76 1.76 -46.44
C PRO A 220 -2.37 1.66 -44.95
N VAL A 221 -1.07 1.48 -44.68
CA VAL A 221 -0.52 1.33 -43.31
C VAL A 221 -0.80 2.55 -42.43
N VAL A 222 -0.82 3.74 -43.03
CA VAL A 222 -1.29 5.02 -42.47
C VAL A 222 -2.30 5.61 -43.45
N HIS A 223 -3.49 6.01 -42.99
CA HIS A 223 -4.51 6.51 -43.91
C HIS A 223 -4.04 7.74 -44.69
N GLY A 224 -4.26 7.71 -46.01
CA GLY A 224 -3.81 8.75 -46.93
C GLY A 224 -2.37 8.62 -47.43
N LEU A 225 -1.58 7.68 -46.91
CA LEU A 225 -0.24 7.34 -47.41
C LEU A 225 -0.21 6.02 -48.19
N THR A 226 0.61 5.98 -49.24
CA THR A 226 0.80 4.77 -50.06
C THR A 226 2.27 4.51 -50.33
N LEU A 227 2.68 3.24 -50.30
CA LEU A 227 4.00 2.80 -50.76
C LEU A 227 3.91 2.30 -52.20
N SER A 228 4.65 2.95 -53.10
CA SER A 228 4.80 2.50 -54.48
C SER A 228 5.78 1.33 -54.59
N SER A 229 5.65 0.52 -55.64
CA SER A 229 6.55 -0.61 -55.91
C SER A 229 8.02 -0.21 -56.14
N ASN A 230 8.30 1.07 -56.42
CA ASN A 230 9.65 1.62 -56.55
C ASN A 230 10.24 2.12 -55.23
N GLY A 231 9.55 1.90 -54.10
CA GLY A 231 10.04 2.29 -52.78
C GLY A 231 9.74 3.74 -52.39
N VAL A 232 8.77 4.42 -53.03
CA VAL A 232 8.37 5.78 -52.62
C VAL A 232 7.10 5.72 -51.77
N ILE A 233 7.18 6.22 -50.54
CA ILE A 233 6.03 6.50 -49.67
C ILE A 233 5.53 7.91 -50.00
N SER A 234 4.28 8.04 -50.42
CA SER A 234 3.70 9.34 -50.77
C SER A 234 2.20 9.40 -50.56
N GLY A 235 1.69 10.61 -50.35
CA GLY A 235 0.26 10.88 -50.18
C GLY A 235 0.02 12.10 -49.31
N THR A 236 -1.17 12.19 -48.73
CA THR A 236 -1.53 13.21 -47.75
C THR A 236 -2.10 12.47 -46.55
N PRO A 237 -1.38 12.39 -45.41
CA PRO A 237 -1.88 11.73 -44.22
C PRO A 237 -3.21 12.36 -43.79
N THR A 238 -4.17 11.54 -43.39
CA THR A 238 -5.48 12.03 -42.91
C THR A 238 -5.65 11.88 -41.40
N GLU A 239 -4.65 11.34 -40.72
CA GLU A 239 -4.65 11.05 -39.28
C GLU A 239 -3.21 11.14 -38.74
N PRO A 240 -3.02 11.49 -37.45
CA PRO A 240 -1.71 11.47 -36.81
C PRO A 240 -1.20 10.03 -36.68
N TYR A 241 0.11 9.85 -36.64
CA TYR A 241 0.74 8.54 -36.53
C TYR A 241 2.10 8.66 -35.85
N ASN A 242 2.34 7.92 -34.78
CA ASN A 242 3.59 8.01 -34.00
C ASN A 242 4.08 6.61 -33.59
N ASP A 243 4.46 5.82 -34.60
CA ASP A 243 5.02 4.47 -34.42
C ASP A 243 5.98 4.18 -35.60
N GLY A 244 6.41 2.94 -35.80
CA GLY A 244 7.19 2.55 -36.96
C GLY A 244 6.51 1.55 -37.88
N VAL A 245 6.95 1.58 -39.13
CA VAL A 245 6.51 0.68 -40.20
C VAL A 245 7.59 -0.35 -40.50
N VAL A 246 7.20 -1.59 -40.72
CA VAL A 246 8.10 -2.62 -41.23
C VAL A 246 8.08 -2.54 -42.75
N VAL A 247 9.21 -2.18 -43.35
CA VAL A 247 9.40 -2.19 -44.81
C VAL A 247 10.10 -3.47 -45.24
N THR A 248 9.59 -4.08 -46.29
CA THR A 248 10.15 -5.29 -46.90
C THR A 248 10.60 -4.98 -48.32
N VAL A 249 11.79 -5.45 -48.69
CA VAL A 249 12.30 -5.40 -50.06
C VAL A 249 12.57 -6.81 -50.57
N GLU A 250 12.15 -7.09 -51.80
CA GLU A 250 12.44 -8.33 -52.55
C GLU A 250 13.22 -7.99 -53.83
N ASP A 251 14.27 -8.74 -54.16
CA ASP A 251 15.00 -8.61 -55.43
C ASP A 251 14.48 -9.54 -56.53
N ASP A 252 15.02 -9.41 -57.74
CA ASP A 252 14.59 -10.18 -58.93
C ASP A 252 14.86 -11.70 -58.80
N TRP A 253 15.61 -12.13 -57.78
CA TRP A 253 15.89 -13.54 -57.47
C TRP A 253 15.08 -14.06 -56.29
N GLY A 254 14.20 -13.24 -55.71
CA GLY A 254 13.36 -13.59 -54.57
C GLY A 254 14.08 -13.51 -53.22
N ASN A 255 15.25 -12.86 -53.14
CA ASN A 255 15.89 -12.60 -51.85
C ASN A 255 15.14 -11.46 -51.16
N THR A 256 14.87 -11.60 -49.87
CA THR A 256 14.15 -10.60 -49.08
C THR A 256 15.02 -10.00 -47.97
N ASP A 257 14.75 -8.75 -47.64
CA ASP A 257 15.22 -8.10 -46.41
C ASP A 257 14.10 -7.26 -45.80
N GLN A 258 14.09 -7.12 -44.47
CA GLN A 258 13.06 -6.41 -43.72
C GLN A 258 13.68 -5.46 -42.68
N ARG A 259 13.06 -4.29 -42.50
CA ARG A 259 13.52 -3.30 -41.52
C ARG A 259 12.35 -2.53 -40.93
N TRP A 260 12.38 -2.34 -39.62
CA TRP A 260 11.50 -1.41 -38.93
C TRP A 260 12.04 0.02 -39.04
N LEU A 261 11.19 0.98 -39.44
CA LEU A 261 11.52 2.39 -39.58
C LEU A 261 10.49 3.24 -38.84
N PRO A 262 10.90 4.18 -37.95
CA PRO A 262 9.97 5.10 -37.32
C PRO A 262 9.33 6.03 -38.36
N LEU A 263 8.04 6.31 -38.21
CA LEU A 263 7.25 7.25 -39.01
C LEU A 263 6.43 8.13 -38.06
N ARG A 264 6.64 9.45 -38.13
CA ARG A 264 5.94 10.44 -37.31
C ARG A 264 5.13 11.37 -38.18
N ILE A 265 3.83 11.48 -37.90
CA ILE A 265 2.86 12.39 -38.52
C ILE A 265 2.18 13.18 -37.40
N HIS A 266 2.41 14.49 -37.36
CA HIS A 266 1.87 15.40 -36.34
C HIS A 266 0.55 16.03 -36.81
N ALA A 267 -0.36 16.35 -35.88
CA ALA A 267 -1.58 17.12 -36.19
C ALA A 267 -1.46 18.59 -35.78
N ASP A 268 -0.71 18.83 -34.70
CA ASP A 268 -0.34 20.11 -34.08
C ASP A 268 1.09 19.90 -33.57
N ARG A 269 2.06 20.66 -34.07
CA ARG A 269 3.50 20.42 -33.86
C ARG A 269 4.07 21.24 -32.71
N ASP A 270 3.49 22.39 -32.43
CA ASP A 270 3.87 23.27 -31.33
C ASP A 270 2.95 23.18 -30.11
N GLU A 271 1.97 22.28 -30.18
CA GLU A 271 1.11 21.87 -29.06
C GLU A 271 0.34 23.05 -28.47
N ASP A 272 -0.05 24.00 -29.32
CA ASP A 272 -0.78 25.20 -28.92
C ASP A 272 -2.31 25.06 -29.09
N GLY A 273 -2.76 23.89 -29.55
CA GLY A 273 -4.15 23.54 -29.74
C GLY A 273 -4.73 24.01 -31.08
N MET A 274 -3.94 24.61 -31.96
CA MET A 274 -4.31 24.88 -33.34
C MET A 274 -3.72 23.82 -34.28
N LEU A 275 -4.49 23.39 -35.27
CA LEU A 275 -3.96 22.44 -36.26
C LEU A 275 -2.95 23.12 -37.19
N ASP A 276 -1.79 22.50 -37.44
CA ASP A 276 -0.74 22.97 -38.37
C ASP A 276 -1.28 23.39 -39.74
N VAL A 277 -2.27 22.64 -40.24
CA VAL A 277 -2.94 22.87 -41.53
C VAL A 277 -3.76 24.17 -41.51
N TRP A 278 -4.36 24.50 -40.38
CA TRP A 278 -5.12 25.73 -40.18
C TRP A 278 -4.16 26.92 -40.03
N GLU A 279 -3.13 26.83 -39.20
CA GLU A 279 -2.13 27.89 -38.99
C GLU A 279 -1.31 28.19 -40.24
N ARG A 280 -1.04 27.17 -41.07
CA ARG A 280 -0.36 27.34 -42.35
C ARG A 280 -1.07 28.36 -43.25
N ARG A 281 -2.38 28.57 -43.09
CA ARG A 281 -3.14 29.60 -43.82
C ARG A 281 -2.64 31.00 -43.47
N ILE A 282 -2.36 31.26 -42.19
CA ILE A 282 -1.79 32.52 -41.69
C ILE A 282 -0.34 32.66 -42.20
N VAL A 283 0.47 31.61 -42.06
CA VAL A 283 1.88 31.60 -42.52
C VAL A 283 2.00 31.90 -44.03
N ASP A 284 1.09 31.34 -44.84
CA ASP A 284 1.13 31.45 -46.30
C ASP A 284 0.47 32.74 -46.83
N ASP A 285 -0.29 33.49 -46.01
CA ASP A 285 -1.01 34.69 -46.42
C ASP A 285 -0.05 35.83 -46.81
N ASN A 286 0.97 36.07 -45.98
CA ASN A 286 1.93 37.13 -46.23
C ASN A 286 3.39 36.69 -46.03
N PRO A 287 4.07 36.19 -47.08
CA PRO A 287 5.45 35.71 -47.00
C PRO A 287 6.52 36.79 -46.71
N ALA A 288 6.10 38.04 -46.43
CA ALA A 288 6.98 39.17 -46.12
C ALA A 288 6.88 39.64 -44.66
N ASP A 289 6.01 39.05 -43.84
CA ASP A 289 5.94 39.34 -42.40
C ASP A 289 6.94 38.49 -41.59
N ALA A 290 6.79 38.51 -40.26
CA ALA A 290 7.65 37.78 -39.34
C ALA A 290 7.14 36.36 -39.03
N ILE A 291 5.95 35.99 -39.52
CA ILE A 291 5.30 34.69 -39.29
C ILE A 291 5.85 33.75 -40.37
N THR A 292 6.85 32.95 -40.01
CA THR A 292 7.64 32.16 -40.97
C THR A 292 7.37 30.66 -40.93
N ASN A 293 6.65 30.19 -39.90
CA ASN A 293 6.29 28.78 -39.67
C ASN A 293 5.07 28.71 -38.73
N VAL A 294 4.48 27.51 -38.60
CA VAL A 294 3.27 27.27 -37.77
C VAL A 294 3.49 27.77 -36.34
N ALA A 295 4.60 27.39 -35.70
CA ALA A 295 5.05 27.88 -34.38
C ALA A 295 5.34 29.39 -34.22
N SER A 296 5.08 30.22 -35.25
CA SER A 296 5.11 31.68 -35.13
C SER A 296 3.75 32.33 -35.25
N VAL A 297 2.70 31.55 -35.51
CA VAL A 297 1.31 31.96 -35.38
C VAL A 297 1.01 31.98 -33.89
N LEU A 298 0.74 33.16 -33.33
CA LEU A 298 0.40 33.25 -31.92
C LEU A 298 -1.08 32.94 -31.73
N ARG A 299 -1.36 31.94 -30.92
CA ARG A 299 -2.70 31.51 -30.51
C ARG A 299 -3.66 32.64 -30.12
N ASP A 300 -3.20 33.56 -29.27
CA ASP A 300 -4.01 34.66 -28.73
C ASP A 300 -4.00 35.92 -29.62
N ASP A 301 -3.24 35.93 -30.72
CA ASP A 301 -3.26 37.04 -31.66
C ASP A 301 -4.57 37.04 -32.45
N ASN A 302 -4.96 38.23 -32.91
CA ASN A 302 -6.10 38.44 -33.79
C ASN A 302 -5.55 38.84 -35.16
N TYR A 303 -5.34 37.85 -36.03
CA TYR A 303 -4.61 38.05 -37.28
C TYR A 303 -5.38 38.94 -38.27
N ASP A 304 -6.70 38.74 -38.41
CA ASP A 304 -7.52 39.46 -39.39
C ASP A 304 -8.14 40.77 -38.86
N GLY A 305 -8.08 40.99 -37.54
CA GLY A 305 -8.48 42.21 -36.86
C GLY A 305 -9.97 42.28 -36.48
N ASP A 306 -10.70 41.16 -36.42
CA ASP A 306 -12.16 41.15 -36.25
C ASP A 306 -12.66 41.01 -34.80
N LEU A 307 -11.71 40.79 -33.88
CA LEU A 307 -11.79 40.69 -32.42
C LEU A 307 -11.74 39.26 -31.89
N PHE A 308 -11.81 38.26 -32.76
CA PHE A 308 -11.46 36.89 -32.41
C PHE A 308 -9.96 36.71 -32.38
N SER A 309 -9.49 35.93 -31.41
CA SER A 309 -8.15 35.35 -31.43
C SER A 309 -8.10 34.16 -32.39
N ASN A 310 -6.92 33.85 -32.90
CA ASN A 310 -6.70 32.77 -33.84
C ASN A 310 -7.23 31.42 -33.30
N ILE A 311 -7.09 31.16 -31.99
CA ILE A 311 -7.65 29.96 -31.37
C ILE A 311 -9.17 29.93 -31.37
N GLU A 312 -9.84 31.05 -31.13
CA GLU A 312 -11.30 31.12 -31.17
C GLU A 312 -11.81 30.88 -32.58
N GLU A 313 -11.15 31.47 -33.58
CA GLU A 313 -11.46 31.23 -35.00
C GLU A 313 -11.22 29.77 -35.39
N HIS A 314 -10.13 29.17 -34.91
CA HIS A 314 -9.82 27.77 -35.14
C HIS A 314 -10.93 26.86 -34.60
N ILE A 315 -11.33 27.08 -33.35
CA ILE A 315 -12.37 26.30 -32.66
C ILE A 315 -13.73 26.46 -33.34
N LEU A 316 -14.07 27.68 -33.77
CA LEU A 316 -15.33 27.99 -34.45
C LEU A 316 -15.32 27.58 -35.94
N GLY A 317 -14.17 27.17 -36.48
CA GLY A 317 -14.00 26.83 -37.89
C GLY A 317 -14.08 28.04 -38.82
N PHE A 318 -13.81 29.23 -38.30
CA PHE A 318 -13.73 30.47 -39.07
C PHE A 318 -12.46 30.51 -39.91
N ASP A 319 -12.46 31.42 -40.88
CA ASP A 319 -11.34 31.61 -41.79
C ASP A 319 -10.42 32.70 -41.20
N PRO A 320 -9.20 32.35 -40.73
CA PRO A 320 -8.32 33.31 -40.06
C PRO A 320 -7.86 34.48 -40.91
N LEU A 321 -8.21 34.49 -42.19
CA LEU A 321 -7.84 35.54 -43.13
C LEU A 321 -9.02 36.47 -43.44
N VAL A 322 -10.19 36.22 -42.86
CA VAL A 322 -11.45 36.87 -43.23
C VAL A 322 -12.14 37.38 -41.98
N ALA A 323 -12.02 38.69 -41.76
CA ALA A 323 -12.75 39.38 -40.70
C ALA A 323 -14.26 39.20 -40.87
N ASP A 324 -14.82 38.21 -40.18
CA ASP A 324 -16.19 37.74 -40.35
C ASP A 324 -17.12 38.22 -39.23
N GLY A 325 -16.57 38.75 -38.14
CA GLY A 325 -17.20 39.75 -37.27
C GLY A 325 -18.50 39.31 -36.60
N ASN A 326 -18.72 38.00 -36.46
CA ASN A 326 -19.87 37.46 -35.75
C ASN A 326 -19.51 37.35 -34.27
N VAL A 327 -19.82 38.36 -33.46
CA VAL A 327 -19.68 38.29 -31.99
C VAL A 327 -20.37 37.00 -31.50
N PRO A 328 -19.78 36.23 -30.56
CA PRO A 328 -20.43 35.06 -29.98
C PRO A 328 -21.66 35.52 -29.22
N ASP A 329 -22.83 35.45 -29.87
CA ASP A 329 -24.04 36.14 -29.35
C ASP A 329 -25.29 35.27 -29.39
N THR A 330 -25.20 34.05 -29.91
CA THR A 330 -26.35 33.16 -30.02
C THR A 330 -26.33 31.98 -29.04
N MET A 331 -27.53 31.53 -28.72
CA MET A 331 -27.76 30.30 -27.95
C MET A 331 -27.19 29.06 -28.67
N GLU A 332 -27.26 29.02 -30.00
CA GLU A 332 -26.85 27.88 -30.81
C GLU A 332 -25.33 27.73 -30.85
N GLU A 333 -24.60 28.84 -30.97
CA GLU A 333 -23.14 28.87 -30.87
C GLU A 333 -22.67 28.46 -29.47
N GLY A 334 -23.27 29.02 -28.41
CA GLY A 334 -22.95 28.64 -27.03
C GLY A 334 -23.17 27.14 -26.76
N LEU A 335 -24.23 26.54 -27.31
CA LEU A 335 -24.49 25.10 -27.22
C LEU A 335 -23.50 24.26 -28.01
N SER A 336 -23.13 24.69 -29.21
CA SER A 336 -22.13 24.02 -30.04
C SER A 336 -20.76 24.00 -29.34
N LEU A 337 -20.32 25.15 -28.83
CA LEU A 337 -19.07 25.29 -28.09
C LEU A 337 -19.06 24.44 -26.81
N LEU A 338 -20.17 24.45 -26.06
CA LEU A 338 -20.32 23.63 -24.86
C LEU A 338 -20.29 22.13 -25.18
N GLY A 339 -20.95 21.70 -26.26
CA GLY A 339 -20.89 20.33 -26.76
C GLY A 339 -19.48 19.89 -27.15
N MET A 340 -18.71 20.78 -27.79
CA MET A 340 -17.31 20.56 -28.12
C MET A 340 -16.42 20.51 -26.87
N ALA A 341 -16.70 21.33 -25.85
CA ALA A 341 -15.98 21.30 -24.57
C ALA A 341 -16.21 19.99 -23.79
N VAL A 342 -17.38 19.35 -23.93
CA VAL A 342 -17.68 18.05 -23.31
C VAL A 342 -16.99 16.88 -24.04
N THR A 343 -16.54 17.08 -25.28
CA THR A 343 -16.01 16.01 -26.16
C THR A 343 -14.54 16.16 -26.53
N ASN A 344 -13.86 17.24 -26.11
CA ASN A 344 -12.48 17.57 -26.49
C ASN A 344 -11.76 18.36 -25.37
N ASP A 345 -10.43 18.54 -25.49
CA ASP A 345 -9.51 19.18 -24.53
C ASP A 345 -10.08 20.48 -23.87
N PRO A 346 -10.13 20.57 -22.51
CA PRO A 346 -10.69 21.70 -21.78
C PRO A 346 -9.81 22.96 -21.83
N ASP A 347 -9.97 23.72 -22.90
CA ASP A 347 -9.30 25.01 -23.10
C ASP A 347 -10.04 26.19 -22.42
N ALA A 348 -9.34 26.96 -21.58
CA ALA A 348 -9.87 28.14 -20.90
C ALA A 348 -10.39 29.24 -21.86
N ALA A 349 -9.77 29.42 -23.04
CA ALA A 349 -10.24 30.38 -24.04
C ALA A 349 -11.65 30.01 -24.55
N ARG A 350 -11.90 28.71 -24.72
CA ARG A 350 -13.22 28.18 -25.11
C ARG A 350 -14.29 28.47 -24.06
N PHE A 351 -13.97 28.34 -22.78
CA PHE A 351 -14.93 28.60 -21.71
C PHE A 351 -15.28 30.08 -21.55
N ASN A 352 -14.31 30.98 -21.77
CA ASN A 352 -14.59 32.42 -21.85
C ASN A 352 -15.60 32.71 -22.97
N LEU A 353 -15.41 32.09 -24.14
CA LEU A 353 -16.32 32.22 -25.28
C LEU A 353 -17.74 31.69 -24.99
N ILE A 354 -17.83 30.53 -24.33
CA ILE A 354 -19.12 29.96 -23.89
C ILE A 354 -19.83 30.92 -22.92
N GLU A 355 -19.11 31.48 -21.95
CA GLU A 355 -19.65 32.44 -20.98
C GLU A 355 -20.13 33.71 -21.69
N GLU A 356 -19.38 34.25 -22.65
CA GLU A 356 -19.76 35.43 -23.44
C GLU A 356 -21.04 35.21 -24.25
N CYS A 357 -21.19 34.06 -24.92
CA CYS A 357 -22.42 33.68 -25.64
C CYS A 357 -23.63 33.78 -24.71
N PHE A 358 -23.59 33.09 -23.55
CA PHE A 358 -24.73 33.05 -22.64
C PHE A 358 -24.96 34.39 -21.92
N VAL A 359 -23.90 35.15 -21.59
CA VAL A 359 -24.03 36.51 -21.05
C VAL A 359 -24.75 37.42 -22.04
N THR A 360 -24.40 37.35 -23.33
CA THR A 360 -25.00 38.17 -24.39
C THR A 360 -26.47 37.80 -24.63
N VAL A 361 -26.78 36.50 -24.66
CA VAL A 361 -28.16 36.01 -24.71
C VAL A 361 -28.96 36.49 -23.50
N LEU A 362 -28.39 36.47 -22.29
CA LEU A 362 -29.10 36.91 -21.08
C LEU A 362 -29.21 38.43 -20.95
N ALA A 363 -28.30 39.20 -21.54
CA ALA A 363 -28.41 40.65 -21.63
C ALA A 363 -29.58 41.07 -22.54
N THR A 364 -29.87 40.29 -23.58
CA THR A 364 -30.98 40.54 -24.52
C THR A 364 -32.30 39.91 -24.05
N GLU A 365 -32.25 38.71 -23.49
CA GLU A 365 -33.40 37.95 -22.97
C GLU A 365 -33.13 37.41 -21.54
N PRO A 366 -33.30 38.23 -20.49
CA PRO A 366 -33.00 37.82 -19.11
C PRO A 366 -33.81 36.63 -18.57
N THR A 367 -34.93 36.30 -19.23
CA THR A 367 -35.83 35.18 -18.91
C THR A 367 -35.51 33.90 -19.70
N ASN A 368 -34.43 33.88 -20.47
CA ASN A 368 -34.00 32.69 -21.19
C ASN A 368 -33.44 31.65 -20.20
N HIS A 369 -34.32 30.77 -19.71
CA HIS A 369 -33.97 29.78 -18.71
C HIS A 369 -32.97 28.74 -19.21
N SER A 370 -33.05 28.35 -20.50
CA SER A 370 -32.08 27.43 -21.11
C SER A 370 -30.66 28.01 -21.07
N ALA A 371 -30.48 29.27 -21.45
CA ALA A 371 -29.17 29.94 -21.38
C ALA A 371 -28.60 29.95 -19.96
N ARG A 372 -29.44 30.09 -18.93
CA ARG A 372 -28.99 30.03 -17.52
C ARG A 372 -28.57 28.64 -17.09
N VAL A 373 -29.32 27.61 -17.49
CA VAL A 373 -28.99 26.21 -17.18
C VAL A 373 -27.68 25.81 -17.84
N PHE A 374 -27.50 26.10 -19.13
CA PHE A 374 -26.26 25.77 -19.82
C PHE A 374 -25.08 26.62 -19.37
N ARG A 375 -25.29 27.90 -19.02
CA ARG A 375 -24.23 28.71 -18.41
C ARG A 375 -23.80 28.17 -17.04
N ALA A 376 -24.77 27.79 -16.19
CA ALA A 376 -24.48 27.15 -14.92
C ALA A 376 -23.70 25.83 -15.09
N LEU A 377 -24.05 25.01 -16.09
CA LEU A 377 -23.31 23.79 -16.42
C LEU A 377 -21.89 24.11 -16.92
N SER A 378 -21.75 25.08 -17.82
CA SER A 378 -20.46 25.46 -18.39
C SER A 378 -19.44 25.95 -17.37
N ARG A 379 -19.89 26.67 -16.33
CA ARG A 379 -19.02 27.14 -15.25
C ARG A 379 -18.49 26.01 -14.37
N LEU A 380 -19.29 24.96 -14.17
CA LEU A 380 -18.84 23.78 -13.45
C LEU A 380 -17.85 22.97 -14.31
N LEU A 381 -18.13 22.86 -15.61
CA LEU A 381 -17.19 22.22 -16.55
C LEU A 381 -15.87 22.99 -16.64
N ASN A 382 -15.88 24.31 -16.54
CA ASN A 382 -14.67 25.14 -16.54
C ASN A 382 -13.73 24.88 -15.34
N LEU A 383 -14.15 24.13 -14.31
CA LEU A 383 -13.23 23.66 -13.27
C LEU A 383 -12.14 22.74 -13.84
N THR A 384 -12.39 22.10 -14.98
CA THR A 384 -11.40 21.33 -15.74
C THR A 384 -10.33 22.19 -16.41
N SER A 385 -10.39 23.52 -16.33
CA SER A 385 -9.34 24.42 -16.84
C SER A 385 -8.69 25.25 -15.73
N ALA A 386 -8.99 24.95 -14.46
CA ALA A 386 -8.44 25.70 -13.33
C ALA A 386 -6.99 25.26 -13.06
N ASP A 387 -6.03 26.04 -13.53
CA ASP A 387 -4.58 25.79 -13.38
C ASP A 387 -4.21 25.43 -11.93
N ASP A 388 -4.75 26.15 -10.94
CA ASP A 388 -4.50 25.88 -9.52
C ASP A 388 -4.85 24.44 -9.10
N LEU A 389 -5.86 23.80 -9.73
CA LEU A 389 -6.24 22.40 -9.45
C LEU A 389 -5.27 21.41 -10.11
N TYR A 390 -4.70 21.75 -11.27
CA TYR A 390 -3.67 20.94 -11.92
C TYR A 390 -2.31 21.08 -11.22
N ASP A 391 -1.92 22.31 -10.85
CA ASP A 391 -0.75 22.61 -10.04
C ASP A 391 -0.81 21.90 -8.69
N LEU A 392 -2.01 21.80 -8.11
CA LEU A 392 -2.25 21.04 -6.88
C LEU A 392 -1.99 19.55 -7.09
N ALA A 393 -2.47 18.97 -8.18
CA ALA A 393 -2.21 17.56 -8.52
C ALA A 393 -0.71 17.29 -8.77
N GLU A 394 -0.01 18.21 -9.44
CA GLU A 394 1.44 18.13 -9.69
C GLU A 394 2.23 18.17 -8.38
N GLN A 395 1.83 19.01 -7.42
CA GLN A 395 2.45 19.04 -6.10
C GLN A 395 2.30 17.70 -5.36
N PHE A 396 1.27 16.90 -5.66
CA PHE A 396 1.13 15.53 -5.15
C PHE A 396 1.92 14.48 -5.96
N GLY A 397 2.75 14.86 -6.93
CA GLY A 397 3.47 13.94 -7.82
C GLY A 397 2.59 13.31 -8.91
N THR A 398 1.36 13.80 -9.04
CA THR A 398 0.34 13.23 -9.93
C THR A 398 -0.04 14.21 -11.04
N THR A 399 -0.73 13.70 -12.05
CA THR A 399 -1.32 14.49 -13.13
C THR A 399 -2.83 14.30 -13.08
N LEU A 400 -3.56 15.40 -13.08
CA LEU A 400 -5.00 15.40 -13.32
C LEU A 400 -5.20 15.51 -14.84
N ASN A 401 -6.11 14.73 -15.42
CA ASN A 401 -6.51 14.92 -16.81
C ASN A 401 -7.91 15.54 -16.91
N GLY A 402 -8.31 15.95 -18.13
CA GLY A 402 -9.62 16.59 -18.37
C GLY A 402 -10.86 15.75 -18.02
N ASN A 403 -10.70 14.46 -17.69
CA ASN A 403 -11.76 13.58 -17.19
C ASN A 403 -11.73 13.43 -15.65
N PHE A 404 -10.99 14.28 -14.94
CA PHE A 404 -10.72 14.16 -13.50
C PHE A 404 -10.10 12.82 -13.10
N VAL A 405 -9.36 12.17 -14.00
CA VAL A 405 -8.60 10.97 -13.66
C VAL A 405 -7.22 11.42 -13.21
N VAL A 406 -6.85 11.02 -12.00
CA VAL A 406 -5.54 11.24 -11.41
C VAL A 406 -4.63 10.08 -11.80
N THR A 407 -3.47 10.37 -12.39
CA THR A 407 -2.46 9.38 -12.79
C THR A 407 -1.08 9.80 -12.35
N GLY A 408 -0.25 8.86 -11.88
CA GLY A 408 1.09 9.13 -11.35
C GLY A 408 1.27 8.51 -9.96
N ASP A 409 2.51 8.57 -9.46
CA ASP A 409 2.86 8.08 -8.14
C ASP A 409 2.85 9.25 -7.15
N PHE A 410 2.32 9.04 -5.95
CA PHE A 410 2.20 10.09 -4.94
C PHE A 410 3.58 10.51 -4.42
N ASP A 411 3.90 11.81 -4.52
CA ASP A 411 5.17 12.38 -4.05
C ASP A 411 4.96 13.08 -2.70
N PHE A 412 5.46 12.45 -1.64
CA PHE A 412 5.37 12.95 -0.27
C PHE A 412 6.24 14.18 -0.01
N ASP A 413 7.32 14.37 -0.77
CA ASP A 413 8.28 15.47 -0.56
C ASP A 413 7.73 16.80 -1.09
N THR A 414 6.85 16.75 -2.09
CA THR A 414 6.24 17.93 -2.72
C THR A 414 4.80 18.18 -2.32
N ALA A 415 4.15 17.20 -1.67
CA ALA A 415 2.74 17.27 -1.28
C ALA A 415 2.44 18.52 -0.44
N PRO A 416 1.45 19.35 -0.83
CA PRO A 416 1.14 20.57 -0.11
C PRO A 416 0.36 20.26 1.17
N LEU A 417 0.45 21.19 2.12
CA LEU A 417 -0.30 21.12 3.37
C LEU A 417 -1.81 21.09 3.10
N LEU A 418 -2.57 20.35 3.91
CA LEU A 418 -4.01 20.16 3.70
C LEU A 418 -4.81 21.48 3.72
N ASP A 419 -4.34 22.49 4.46
CA ASP A 419 -4.92 23.84 4.42
C ASP A 419 -4.75 24.51 3.04
N VAL A 420 -3.62 24.28 2.36
CA VAL A 420 -3.39 24.79 1.01
C VAL A 420 -4.31 24.08 0.02
N VAL A 421 -4.47 22.76 0.16
CA VAL A 421 -5.42 21.96 -0.63
C VAL A 421 -6.85 22.47 -0.46
N SER A 422 -7.27 22.67 0.80
CA SER A 422 -8.60 23.19 1.16
C SER A 422 -8.82 24.59 0.64
N ASP A 423 -7.83 25.49 0.78
CA ASP A 423 -7.91 26.87 0.31
C ASP A 423 -7.99 26.95 -1.23
N VAL A 424 -7.23 26.12 -1.96
CA VAL A 424 -7.27 26.02 -3.43
C VAL A 424 -8.63 25.49 -3.91
N ALA A 425 -9.12 24.41 -3.29
CA ALA A 425 -10.43 23.84 -3.61
C ALA A 425 -11.56 24.83 -3.29
N TYR A 426 -11.52 25.50 -2.14
CA TYR A 426 -12.49 26.51 -1.75
C TYR A 426 -12.48 27.71 -2.70
N THR A 427 -11.29 28.21 -3.08
CA THR A 427 -11.16 29.37 -3.98
C THR A 427 -11.73 29.09 -5.37
N ASN A 428 -11.39 27.94 -5.94
CA ASN A 428 -11.77 27.62 -7.33
C ASN A 428 -13.20 27.07 -7.43
N ILE A 429 -13.56 26.10 -6.58
CA ILE A 429 -14.83 25.37 -6.70
C ILE A 429 -16.00 26.22 -6.17
N LEU A 430 -15.83 26.94 -5.05
CA LEU A 430 -16.94 27.70 -4.46
C LEU A 430 -17.45 28.80 -5.39
N GLN A 431 -16.55 29.49 -6.10
CA GLN A 431 -16.94 30.53 -7.04
C GLN A 431 -17.79 29.98 -8.19
N ALA A 432 -17.41 28.82 -8.73
CA ALA A 432 -18.18 28.15 -9.77
C ALA A 432 -19.55 27.70 -9.24
N LEU A 433 -19.61 27.09 -8.06
CA LEU A 433 -20.87 26.67 -7.42
C LEU A 433 -21.81 27.85 -7.18
N ASP A 434 -21.32 28.95 -6.60
CA ASP A 434 -22.12 30.13 -6.29
C ASP A 434 -22.66 30.80 -7.56
N ALA A 435 -21.81 30.94 -8.60
CA ALA A 435 -22.21 31.51 -9.87
C ALA A 435 -23.25 30.62 -10.59
N SER A 436 -23.08 29.30 -10.56
CA SER A 436 -24.02 28.35 -11.14
C SER A 436 -25.34 28.31 -10.38
N PHE A 437 -25.31 28.30 -9.05
CA PHE A 437 -26.51 28.36 -8.21
C PHE A 437 -27.29 29.65 -8.47
N ALA A 438 -26.60 30.81 -8.52
CA ALA A 438 -27.23 32.10 -8.79
C ALA A 438 -27.99 32.11 -10.13
N ASP A 439 -27.48 31.45 -11.17
CA ASP A 439 -28.19 31.32 -12.44
C ASP A 439 -29.46 30.49 -12.31
N LEU A 440 -29.37 29.34 -11.65
CA LEU A 440 -30.53 28.47 -11.44
C LEU A 440 -31.57 29.13 -10.52
N GLU A 441 -31.16 29.90 -9.51
CA GLU A 441 -32.05 30.57 -8.55
C GLU A 441 -33.01 31.54 -9.24
N THR A 442 -32.59 32.19 -10.32
CA THR A 442 -33.45 33.09 -11.09
C THR A 442 -34.63 32.40 -11.78
N ILE A 443 -34.58 31.06 -11.94
CA ILE A 443 -35.63 30.26 -12.56
C ILE A 443 -36.76 30.06 -11.52
N PRO A 444 -37.98 30.54 -11.79
CA PRO A 444 -39.09 30.44 -10.83
C PRO A 444 -39.46 28.98 -10.51
N THR A 445 -39.79 28.69 -9.25
CA THR A 445 -40.23 27.36 -8.80
C THR A 445 -41.55 26.89 -9.43
N ASN A 446 -42.31 27.78 -10.04
CA ASN A 446 -43.52 27.48 -10.80
C ASN A 446 -43.31 27.47 -12.32
N TRP A 447 -42.07 27.46 -12.78
CA TRP A 447 -41.74 27.32 -14.20
C TRP A 447 -42.20 25.96 -14.71
N THR A 448 -42.87 25.94 -15.88
CA THR A 448 -43.46 24.73 -16.47
C THR A 448 -42.81 24.32 -17.79
N GLY A 449 -41.67 24.94 -18.13
CA GLY A 449 -40.88 24.56 -19.29
C GLY A 449 -39.88 23.47 -18.94
N ALA A 450 -39.13 23.03 -19.95
CA ALA A 450 -37.98 22.15 -19.79
C ALA A 450 -36.85 22.62 -20.72
N VAL A 451 -35.61 22.36 -20.33
CA VAL A 451 -34.41 22.55 -21.14
C VAL A 451 -34.11 21.25 -21.86
N GLU A 452 -34.03 21.29 -23.19
CA GLU A 452 -33.65 20.11 -24.00
C GLU A 452 -32.12 19.95 -24.03
N ILE A 453 -31.63 18.79 -23.63
CA ILE A 453 -30.24 18.36 -23.79
C ILE A 453 -30.22 17.39 -24.97
N SER A 454 -29.85 17.93 -26.13
CA SER A 454 -30.04 17.28 -27.43
C SER A 454 -28.82 16.49 -27.88
N THR A 455 -29.05 15.31 -28.46
CA THR A 455 -28.03 14.51 -29.18
C THR A 455 -27.35 15.25 -30.32
N ASN A 456 -27.93 16.37 -30.79
CA ASN A 456 -27.34 17.23 -31.80
C ASN A 456 -26.07 17.95 -31.31
N TYR A 457 -25.96 18.22 -30.01
CA TYR A 457 -24.86 19.00 -29.42
C TYR A 457 -24.03 18.16 -28.44
N PHE A 458 -24.67 17.23 -27.72
CA PHE A 458 -24.03 16.48 -26.64
C PHE A 458 -23.91 14.99 -26.97
N PRO A 459 -22.86 14.30 -26.49
CA PRO A 459 -22.63 12.87 -26.71
C PRO A 459 -23.51 11.98 -25.80
N VAL A 460 -24.80 12.30 -25.71
CA VAL A 460 -25.80 11.48 -25.00
C VAL A 460 -26.39 10.46 -25.97
N ASP A 461 -26.83 9.32 -25.45
CA ASP A 461 -27.44 8.24 -26.23
C ASP A 461 -28.86 8.58 -26.71
N GLU A 462 -29.58 9.41 -25.96
CA GLU A 462 -30.87 9.99 -26.36
C GLU A 462 -31.09 11.42 -25.83
N THR A 463 -32.06 12.13 -26.44
CA THR A 463 -32.39 13.50 -26.03
C THR A 463 -33.16 13.50 -24.72
N VAL A 464 -32.59 14.12 -23.68
CA VAL A 464 -33.17 14.24 -22.34
C VAL A 464 -33.57 15.68 -22.03
N HIS A 465 -34.43 15.86 -21.04
CA HIS A 465 -34.99 17.17 -20.67
C HIS A 465 -34.78 17.47 -19.19
N ALA A 466 -34.34 18.69 -18.87
CA ALA A 466 -34.24 19.19 -17.51
C ALA A 466 -35.38 20.18 -17.22
N ASP A 467 -36.36 19.76 -16.42
CA ASP A 467 -37.47 20.59 -15.97
C ASP A 467 -37.23 21.19 -14.58
N ILE A 468 -38.23 21.87 -14.00
CA ILE A 468 -38.06 22.49 -12.68
C ILE A 468 -37.77 21.48 -11.56
N GLY A 469 -38.23 20.23 -11.66
CA GLY A 469 -37.88 19.17 -10.72
C GLY A 469 -36.40 18.81 -10.79
N ASP A 470 -35.88 18.61 -12.02
CA ASP A 470 -34.47 18.32 -12.27
C ASP A 470 -33.57 19.47 -11.79
N LEU A 471 -33.94 20.71 -12.12
CA LEU A 471 -33.19 21.90 -11.73
C LEU A 471 -33.24 22.14 -10.22
N THR A 472 -34.34 21.80 -9.55
CA THR A 472 -34.44 21.91 -8.08
C THR A 472 -33.54 20.88 -7.40
N MET A 473 -33.46 19.65 -7.93
CA MET A 473 -32.49 18.67 -7.45
C MET A 473 -31.04 19.12 -7.73
N GLY A 474 -30.77 19.70 -8.90
CA GLY A 474 -29.47 20.31 -9.20
C GLY A 474 -29.06 21.40 -8.21
N LYS A 475 -30.00 22.29 -7.83
CA LYS A 475 -29.78 23.29 -6.76
C LYS A 475 -29.46 22.63 -5.41
N ALA A 476 -30.15 21.54 -5.07
CA ALA A 476 -29.88 20.75 -3.87
C ALA A 476 -28.44 20.20 -3.86
N ILE A 477 -27.99 19.62 -4.97
CA ILE A 477 -26.62 19.11 -5.13
C ILE A 477 -25.59 20.22 -4.97
N LEU A 478 -25.80 21.38 -5.63
CA LEU A 478 -24.91 22.53 -5.51
C LEU A 478 -24.81 23.04 -4.06
N MET A 479 -25.95 23.14 -3.35
CA MET A 479 -25.96 23.53 -1.94
C MET A 479 -25.30 22.50 -1.02
N GLY A 480 -25.44 21.21 -1.33
CA GLY A 480 -24.74 20.14 -0.63
C GLY A 480 -23.22 20.25 -0.81
N ALA A 481 -22.75 20.42 -2.05
CA ALA A 481 -21.33 20.62 -2.36
C ALA A 481 -20.78 21.90 -1.70
N ARG A 482 -21.57 22.98 -1.71
CA ARG A 482 -21.26 24.24 -1.03
C ARG A 482 -21.12 24.04 0.48
N SER A 483 -22.07 23.34 1.11
CA SER A 483 -22.00 23.00 2.53
C SER A 483 -20.74 22.21 2.88
N TRP A 484 -20.40 21.23 2.04
CA TRP A 484 -19.21 20.42 2.22
C TRP A 484 -17.92 21.25 2.15
N LEU A 485 -17.77 22.13 1.14
CA LEU A 485 -16.61 23.02 1.02
C LEU A 485 -16.50 23.99 2.21
N HIS A 486 -17.61 24.59 2.65
CA HIS A 486 -17.59 25.44 3.85
C HIS A 486 -17.23 24.64 5.10
N THR A 487 -17.64 23.37 5.19
CA THR A 487 -17.28 22.50 6.33
C THR A 487 -15.79 22.19 6.32
N LEU A 488 -15.20 21.90 5.16
CA LEU A 488 -13.76 21.67 5.00
C LEU A 488 -12.95 22.93 5.30
N HIS A 489 -13.29 24.07 4.68
CA HIS A 489 -12.57 25.33 4.88
C HIS A 489 -12.77 25.92 6.27
N ALA A 490 -13.87 25.58 6.96
CA ALA A 490 -14.07 25.97 8.34
C ALA A 490 -13.10 25.29 9.31
N GLN A 491 -12.42 24.22 8.90
CA GLN A 491 -11.45 23.50 9.69
C GLN A 491 -10.05 23.90 9.21
N LYS A 492 -9.23 24.46 10.10
CA LYS A 492 -7.80 24.64 9.84
C LYS A 492 -7.11 23.37 10.29
N PHE A 493 -6.59 22.64 9.30
CA PHE A 493 -5.96 21.35 9.43
C PHE A 493 -4.51 21.47 9.89
N ASN A 494 -3.86 22.64 9.69
CA ASN A 494 -2.58 22.93 10.32
C ASN A 494 -2.77 23.76 11.60
N ILE A 495 -2.37 23.18 12.72
CA ILE A 495 -2.42 23.81 14.03
C ILE A 495 -1.10 24.56 14.27
N ASP A 496 -1.19 25.83 14.67
CA ASP A 496 -0.03 26.62 15.10
C ASP A 496 0.28 26.34 16.57
N TYR A 497 1.11 25.32 16.79
CA TYR A 497 1.46 24.82 18.12
C TYR A 497 2.23 25.84 18.98
N GLU A 498 2.85 26.87 18.39
CA GLU A 498 3.51 27.95 19.14
C GLU A 498 2.52 28.79 19.97
N LYS A 499 1.21 28.70 19.68
CA LYS A 499 0.13 29.39 20.40
C LYS A 499 -0.52 28.56 21.50
N MET A 500 -0.22 27.26 21.61
CA MET A 500 -0.57 26.45 22.78
C MET A 500 0.38 26.85 23.91
N VAL A 501 -0.13 27.47 24.98
CA VAL A 501 0.68 28.19 25.97
C VAL A 501 1.81 27.34 26.59
N VAL A 502 3.03 27.68 26.22
CA VAL A 502 4.31 27.35 26.87
C VAL A 502 4.68 28.53 27.81
N PRO A 503 5.32 28.31 28.98
CA PRO A 503 5.53 29.24 30.12
C PRO A 503 5.81 30.73 29.84
N LEU A 504 5.32 31.60 30.73
CA LEU A 504 5.50 33.06 30.69
C LEU A 504 6.93 33.47 31.11
N GLU A 505 7.70 34.06 30.18
CA GLU A 505 8.93 34.78 30.50
C GLU A 505 8.58 36.03 31.32
N VAL A 506 9.17 36.16 32.51
CA VAL A 506 8.96 37.31 33.40
C VAL A 506 10.25 38.14 33.53
N PRO A 507 10.17 39.48 33.66
CA PRO A 507 11.35 40.29 33.91
C PRO A 507 12.11 39.86 35.18
N GLN A 508 13.44 40.02 35.19
CA GLN A 508 14.32 39.52 36.28
C GLN A 508 13.94 39.97 37.71
N THR A 509 13.16 41.03 37.85
CA THR A 509 12.71 41.57 39.16
C THR A 509 11.23 41.34 39.44
N ALA A 510 10.54 40.55 38.61
CA ALA A 510 9.08 40.44 38.64
C ALA A 510 8.57 39.46 39.70
N ILE A 511 9.33 38.42 40.03
CA ILE A 511 9.00 37.44 41.09
C ILE A 511 10.02 37.57 42.22
N THR A 512 9.54 37.65 43.45
CA THR A 512 10.34 37.81 44.67
C THR A 512 9.93 36.76 45.70
N LEU A 513 10.91 36.03 46.26
CA LEU A 513 10.66 35.08 47.35
C LEU A 513 10.33 35.82 48.66
N ASP A 514 9.07 36.16 48.85
CA ASP A 514 8.59 36.90 50.02
C ASP A 514 7.39 36.27 50.73
N GLY A 515 6.90 35.15 50.21
CA GLY A 515 5.76 34.40 50.75
C GLY A 515 4.41 35.06 50.42
N SER A 516 4.33 35.88 49.37
CA SER A 516 3.13 36.57 48.90
C SER A 516 2.75 36.18 47.48
N ILE A 517 1.45 36.02 47.21
CA ILE A 517 0.96 35.73 45.83
C ILE A 517 0.91 36.98 44.92
N GLY A 518 1.28 38.16 45.42
CA GLY A 518 0.99 39.44 44.78
C GLY A 518 1.70 39.68 43.44
N ASP A 519 2.91 39.18 43.31
CA ASP A 519 3.76 39.19 42.11
C ASP A 519 3.41 38.09 41.10
N TRP A 520 2.71 37.03 41.52
CA TRP A 520 2.16 35.96 40.68
C TRP A 520 0.84 36.30 39.98
N ALA A 521 0.38 37.56 40.06
CA ALA A 521 -0.94 38.01 39.62
C ALA A 521 -1.17 37.99 38.09
N GLY A 522 -0.16 37.62 37.28
CA GLY A 522 -0.26 37.43 35.83
C GLY A 522 0.30 36.09 35.34
N VAL A 523 0.79 35.24 36.24
CA VAL A 523 1.32 33.91 35.89
C VAL A 523 0.18 32.90 35.91
N PRO A 524 -0.04 32.14 34.83
CA PRO A 524 -1.10 31.14 34.77
C PRO A 524 -0.84 29.98 35.74
N VAL A 525 -1.92 29.33 36.18
CA VAL A 525 -1.85 28.05 36.90
C VAL A 525 -1.45 26.98 35.89
N GLN A 526 -0.40 26.23 36.20
CA GLN A 526 0.13 25.15 35.36
C GLN A 526 -0.34 23.77 35.83
N LEU A 527 -0.44 23.55 37.14
CA LEU A 527 -0.98 22.33 37.74
C LEU A 527 -2.06 22.70 38.77
N GLN A 528 -3.12 21.91 38.87
CA GLN A 528 -4.19 22.12 39.86
C GLN A 528 -4.51 20.79 40.54
N GLY A 529 -4.51 20.78 41.87
CA GLY A 529 -4.81 19.57 42.65
C GLY A 529 -6.30 19.24 42.71
N SER A 530 -6.63 18.01 43.11
CA SER A 530 -8.01 17.54 43.28
C SER A 530 -8.70 18.20 44.48
N LEU A 531 -10.05 18.26 44.45
CA LEU A 531 -10.85 18.69 45.60
C LEU A 531 -10.51 17.82 46.83
N ASP A 532 -10.14 18.45 47.95
CA ASP A 532 -9.64 17.84 49.20
C ASP A 532 -8.17 17.36 49.17
N GLY A 533 -7.42 17.65 48.11
CA GLY A 533 -5.98 17.39 48.02
C GLY A 533 -5.12 18.38 48.83
N SER A 534 -3.88 18.01 49.09
CA SER A 534 -2.92 18.73 49.92
C SER A 534 -2.31 19.93 49.18
N ILE A 535 -2.17 19.82 47.86
CA ILE A 535 -1.77 20.90 46.94
C ILE A 535 -3.02 21.45 46.26
N ASP A 536 -3.22 22.78 46.29
CA ASP A 536 -4.31 23.48 45.61
C ASP A 536 -3.97 23.74 44.13
N TYR A 537 -2.80 24.34 43.87
CA TYR A 537 -2.30 24.60 42.52
C TYR A 537 -0.80 24.93 42.50
N VAL A 538 -0.21 24.85 41.32
CA VAL A 538 1.19 25.19 41.02
C VAL A 538 1.27 26.19 39.88
N LYS A 539 2.17 27.17 40.00
CA LYS A 539 2.52 28.13 38.95
C LYS A 539 4.02 28.11 38.69
N GLY A 540 4.42 28.30 37.43
CA GLY A 540 5.82 28.37 37.02
C GLY A 540 6.10 29.59 36.14
N ALA A 541 7.26 30.19 36.33
CA ALA A 541 7.75 31.32 35.55
C ALA A 541 9.27 31.23 35.41
N TRP A 542 9.85 31.90 34.42
CA TRP A 542 11.30 31.91 34.24
C TRP A 542 11.82 33.26 33.75
N ASN A 543 13.10 33.48 34.00
CA ASN A 543 13.88 34.51 33.34
C ASN A 543 15.23 33.90 32.93
N GLY A 544 15.99 34.58 32.07
CA GLY A 544 17.28 34.07 31.57
C GLY A 544 18.36 33.81 32.63
N SER A 545 18.08 33.95 33.92
CA SER A 545 18.99 33.65 35.04
C SER A 545 18.41 32.74 36.13
N SER A 546 17.09 32.53 36.17
CA SER A 546 16.42 31.75 37.24
C SER A 546 15.08 31.20 36.77
N VAL A 547 14.69 30.06 37.32
CA VAL A 547 13.32 29.51 37.25
C VAL A 547 12.63 29.68 38.59
N TYR A 548 11.35 30.07 38.55
CA TYR A 548 10.52 30.33 39.72
C TYR A 548 9.32 29.38 39.74
N MET A 549 8.97 28.94 40.95
CA MET A 549 7.82 28.10 41.22
C MET A 549 7.04 28.64 42.42
N LEU A 550 5.71 28.60 42.32
CA LEU A 550 4.79 28.79 43.44
C LEU A 550 3.92 27.54 43.57
N MET A 551 3.89 26.95 44.75
CA MET A 551 2.98 25.87 45.13
C MET A 551 2.08 26.33 46.29
N ALA A 552 0.77 26.22 46.12
CA ALA A 552 -0.21 26.56 47.14
C ALA A 552 -0.76 25.28 47.81
N PHE A 553 -0.91 25.31 49.13
CA PHE A 553 -1.31 24.18 49.98
C PHE A 553 -2.52 24.48 50.88
N ASN A 554 -3.30 23.45 51.18
CA ASN A 554 -4.51 23.50 52.01
C ASN A 554 -4.23 23.49 53.54
N GLU A 555 -3.63 24.57 54.06
CA GLU A 555 -3.41 24.83 55.51
C GLU A 555 -2.58 23.79 56.32
N VAL A 556 -1.57 23.17 55.70
CA VAL A 556 -0.73 22.12 56.35
C VAL A 556 0.57 22.67 57.00
N PRO A 557 0.99 22.26 58.21
CA PRO A 557 2.24 22.72 58.83
C PRO A 557 3.51 22.17 58.12
N PHE A 558 4.43 23.07 57.74
CA PHE A 558 5.67 22.74 56.99
C PHE A 558 6.62 21.75 57.71
N ASP A 559 6.65 21.75 59.05
CA ASP A 559 7.57 20.90 59.83
C ASP A 559 7.30 19.39 59.71
N LEU A 560 6.18 19.01 59.08
CA LEU A 560 5.76 17.62 58.81
C LEU A 560 5.79 17.27 57.31
N MET A 561 6.35 18.17 56.48
CA MET A 561 6.27 18.11 55.02
C MET A 561 7.65 17.85 54.39
N GLY A 562 7.71 16.86 53.51
CA GLY A 562 8.70 16.75 52.44
C GLY A 562 8.00 17.08 51.14
N ALA A 563 8.61 17.86 50.26
CA ALA A 563 8.01 18.15 48.96
C ALA A 563 9.06 18.11 47.87
N ASP A 564 8.63 17.54 46.75
CA ASP A 564 9.42 17.23 45.59
C ASP A 564 8.77 17.85 44.38
N ALA A 565 9.57 18.45 43.52
CA ALA A 565 9.06 18.93 42.26
C ALA A 565 10.01 18.58 41.13
N THR A 566 9.43 18.18 40.00
CA THR A 566 10.16 17.86 38.78
C THR A 566 9.98 19.02 37.81
N ILE A 567 11.09 19.68 37.50
CA ILE A 567 11.11 20.85 36.63
C ILE A 567 11.76 20.49 35.32
N ARG A 568 11.07 20.81 34.21
CA ARG A 568 11.62 20.68 32.86
C ARG A 568 12.10 22.03 32.37
N LEU A 569 13.34 22.06 31.90
CA LEU A 569 13.97 23.22 31.29
C LEU A 569 14.09 22.97 29.80
N GLY A 570 13.37 23.74 29.00
CA GLY A 570 13.67 23.84 27.57
C GLY A 570 14.94 24.67 27.39
N LEU A 571 15.98 23.97 26.92
CA LEU A 571 17.30 24.52 26.66
C LEU A 571 17.46 24.66 25.14
N GLU A 572 18.00 25.79 24.67
CA GLU A 572 18.34 25.93 23.26
C GLU A 572 19.40 24.86 22.89
N SER A 573 19.16 24.18 21.77
CA SER A 573 19.58 22.81 21.41
C SER A 573 21.07 22.47 21.29
N ASN A 574 21.99 23.20 21.93
CA ASN A 574 23.44 22.99 21.74
C ASN A 574 24.30 23.12 23.02
N VAL A 575 23.73 22.95 24.22
CA VAL A 575 24.46 23.12 25.49
C VAL A 575 24.43 21.84 26.33
N GLU A 576 25.49 21.03 26.26
CA GLU A 576 25.73 19.95 27.23
C GLU A 576 26.26 20.53 28.54
N VAL A 577 25.60 20.22 29.66
CA VAL A 577 26.01 20.69 31.00
C VAL A 577 26.21 19.50 31.91
N ALA A 578 27.46 19.19 32.25
CA ALA A 578 27.85 18.07 33.10
C ALA A 578 27.42 18.16 34.60
N VAL A 579 26.52 19.07 34.97
CA VAL A 579 25.99 19.22 36.35
C VAL A 579 24.48 19.00 36.42
N PHE A 580 23.81 18.89 35.27
CA PHE A 580 22.42 18.48 35.14
C PHE A 580 22.41 17.23 34.26
N PRO A 581 21.72 16.14 34.61
CA PRO A 581 21.70 14.94 33.78
C PRO A 581 21.23 15.30 32.37
N VAL A 582 21.73 14.57 31.37
CA VAL A 582 21.89 14.93 29.94
C VAL A 582 20.58 15.28 29.19
N TRP A 583 19.43 15.32 29.85
CA TRP A 583 18.16 15.80 29.30
C TRP A 583 17.53 16.67 30.41
N GLY A 584 17.01 17.86 30.09
CA GLY A 584 16.70 18.96 31.01
C GLY A 584 15.66 18.71 32.12
N TYR A 585 15.91 17.75 33.00
CA TYR A 585 15.13 17.36 34.17
C TYR A 585 15.99 17.50 35.42
N THR A 586 15.46 18.16 36.44
CA THR A 586 16.04 18.09 37.78
C THR A 586 14.94 17.84 38.81
N ASN A 587 15.10 16.78 39.60
CA ASN A 587 14.29 16.55 40.78
C ASN A 587 14.81 17.46 41.88
N ILE A 588 13.93 18.29 42.42
CA ILE A 588 14.28 19.22 43.49
C ILE A 588 13.57 18.79 44.74
N TRP A 589 14.35 18.27 45.69
CA TRP A 589 13.88 17.85 47.01
C TRP A 589 14.14 18.95 48.04
N PHE A 590 13.10 19.35 48.77
CA PHE A 590 13.25 20.25 49.92
C PHE A 590 12.46 19.71 51.11
N SER A 591 13.13 19.71 52.26
CA SER A 591 12.52 19.37 53.54
C SER A 591 12.98 20.35 54.61
N ALA A 592 12.22 20.45 55.70
CA ALA A 592 12.58 21.29 56.85
C ALA A 592 13.92 20.90 57.52
N THR A 593 14.49 19.73 57.20
CA THR A 593 15.68 19.18 57.90
C THR A 593 16.86 18.80 56.99
N ALA A 594 16.71 18.78 55.66
CA ALA A 594 17.79 18.56 54.71
C ALA A 594 17.47 19.20 53.35
N SER A 595 18.45 19.92 52.78
CA SER A 595 18.45 20.41 51.39
C SER A 595 19.64 19.78 50.64
N ASN A 596 19.41 19.06 49.55
CA ASN A 596 20.47 18.36 48.81
C ASN A 596 21.11 19.19 47.67
N THR A 597 20.85 20.48 47.52
CA THR A 597 21.52 21.28 46.48
C THR A 597 21.92 22.63 47.05
N GLN A 598 23.20 23.00 46.89
CA GLN A 598 23.81 24.13 47.62
C GLN A 598 23.34 25.52 47.15
N ASP A 599 22.51 25.64 46.11
CA ASP A 599 22.20 26.92 45.44
C ASP A 599 20.69 27.18 45.18
N ILE A 600 19.75 26.51 45.86
CA ILE A 600 18.29 26.78 45.71
C ILE A 600 17.78 27.67 46.85
N ALA A 601 17.04 28.74 46.51
CA ALA A 601 16.39 29.60 47.49
C ALA A 601 14.88 29.29 47.54
N TRP A 602 14.30 29.27 48.73
CA TRP A 602 12.86 29.03 48.90
C TRP A 602 12.33 29.70 50.16
N ILE A 603 11.02 29.96 50.18
CA ILE A 603 10.28 30.45 51.34
C ILE A 603 8.92 29.77 51.42
N TYR A 604 8.53 29.36 52.64
CA TYR A 604 7.18 28.88 52.90
C TYR A 604 6.46 29.81 53.87
N THR A 605 5.30 30.34 53.50
CA THR A 605 4.49 31.22 54.36
C THR A 605 3.01 31.08 54.04
N ASN A 606 2.17 30.88 55.07
CA ASN A 606 0.71 30.80 54.97
C ASN A 606 0.18 29.81 53.91
N GLY A 607 0.78 28.63 53.78
CA GLY A 607 0.35 27.67 52.76
C GLY A 607 0.93 27.91 51.38
N LEU A 608 1.78 28.92 51.18
CA LEU A 608 2.45 29.18 49.91
C LEU A 608 3.93 28.83 50.02
N LEU A 609 4.40 27.97 49.14
CA LEU A 609 5.81 27.69 48.93
C LEU A 609 6.27 28.38 47.65
N GLU A 610 7.26 29.24 47.76
CA GLU A 610 7.94 29.84 46.61
C GLU A 610 9.37 29.31 46.53
N VAL A 611 9.82 28.99 45.32
CA VAL A 611 11.14 28.44 45.05
C VAL A 611 11.78 29.21 43.89
N GLU A 612 13.02 29.64 44.07
CA GLU A 612 13.88 30.19 43.02
C GLU A 612 15.05 29.24 42.80
N ILE A 613 15.26 28.89 41.54
CA ILE A 613 16.29 27.98 41.08
C ILE A 613 17.19 28.75 40.12
N PRO A 614 18.39 29.15 40.58
CA PRO A 614 19.34 29.87 39.75
C PRO A 614 19.82 29.00 38.60
N VAL A 615 19.81 29.55 37.39
CA VAL A 615 20.33 28.90 36.19
C VAL A 615 21.72 29.45 35.88
N PRO A 616 22.75 28.59 35.71
CA PRO A 616 24.10 29.02 35.37
C PRO A 616 24.15 29.92 34.11
N PRO A 617 24.99 30.97 34.06
CA PRO A 617 25.07 31.89 32.92
C PRO A 617 25.47 31.28 31.57
N SER A 618 25.96 30.04 31.57
CA SER A 618 26.31 29.28 30.36
C SER A 618 25.10 28.57 29.74
N ILE A 619 23.94 28.60 30.39
CA ILE A 619 22.71 27.91 29.98
C ILE A 619 21.69 28.97 29.58
N ALA A 620 21.35 29.02 28.30
CA ALA A 620 20.24 29.83 27.82
C ALA A 620 18.93 29.07 28.09
N VAL A 621 18.04 29.69 28.86
CA VAL A 621 16.68 29.19 29.06
C VAL A 621 15.78 29.91 28.07
N SER A 622 15.01 29.16 27.29
CA SER A 622 14.02 29.70 26.35
C SER A 622 12.58 29.35 26.74
N ASN A 623 12.40 28.34 27.59
CA ASN A 623 11.09 27.77 27.94
C ASN A 623 11.19 26.81 29.15
N ALA A 624 11.04 27.29 30.40
CA ALA A 624 11.03 26.40 31.58
C ALA A 624 9.61 26.17 32.14
N CYS A 625 9.17 24.91 32.21
CA CYS A 625 7.84 24.50 32.66
C CYS A 625 7.90 23.53 33.85
N ILE A 626 6.87 23.57 34.69
CA ILE A 626 6.70 22.60 35.79
C ILE A 626 5.75 21.53 35.29
N THR A 627 6.23 20.29 35.19
CA THR A 627 5.46 19.18 34.61
C THR A 627 4.87 18.26 35.65
N ASP A 628 5.47 18.21 36.84
CA ASP A 628 5.02 17.38 37.94
C ASP A 628 5.44 18.00 39.27
N ALA A 629 4.59 17.84 40.28
CA ALA A 629 4.85 18.31 41.62
C ALA A 629 4.18 17.42 42.67
N TYR A 630 4.95 17.07 43.68
CA TYR A 630 4.60 16.08 44.69
C TYR A 630 4.81 16.61 46.11
N ALA A 631 3.92 16.24 47.03
CA ALA A 631 4.07 16.55 48.45
C ALA A 631 3.82 15.32 49.33
N GLU A 632 4.82 14.99 50.14
CA GLU A 632 4.78 13.93 51.14
C GLU A 632 4.60 14.47 52.56
N PHE A 633 3.72 13.83 53.34
CA PHE A 633 3.57 14.11 54.76
C PHE A 633 3.94 12.88 55.61
N GLY A 634 4.84 13.07 56.57
CA GLY A 634 5.32 11.99 57.43
C GLY A 634 5.80 12.46 58.81
N GLU A 635 6.02 11.49 59.69
CA GLU A 635 6.55 11.71 61.03
C GLU A 635 7.73 10.75 61.29
N TYR A 636 8.77 11.22 61.99
CA TYR A 636 9.81 10.31 62.49
C TYR A 636 9.29 9.54 63.71
N VAL A 637 9.14 8.23 63.56
CA VAL A 637 8.69 7.31 64.61
C VAL A 637 9.90 6.55 65.17
N ASP A 638 10.07 6.60 66.50
CA ASP A 638 11.12 5.85 67.19
C ASP A 638 10.64 4.44 67.49
N TYR A 639 11.20 3.47 66.77
CA TYR A 639 10.90 2.05 66.92
C TYR A 639 11.68 1.36 68.05
N GLY A 640 12.41 2.14 68.86
CA GLY A 640 13.23 1.64 69.96
C GLY A 640 14.61 1.12 69.54
N TRP A 641 14.92 1.09 68.24
CA TRP A 641 16.24 0.78 67.68
C TRP A 641 16.79 1.89 66.77
N GLY A 642 16.04 2.99 66.61
CA GLY A 642 16.34 4.08 65.70
C GLY A 642 15.09 4.85 65.33
N TRP A 643 15.28 6.09 64.90
CA TRP A 643 14.22 6.92 64.32
C TRP A 643 14.05 6.53 62.85
N HIS A 644 12.85 6.14 62.46
CA HIS A 644 12.50 5.85 61.07
C HIS A 644 11.39 6.79 60.62
N TRP A 645 11.50 7.32 59.41
CA TRP A 645 10.46 8.13 58.81
C TRP A 645 9.29 7.21 58.42
N GLU A 646 8.09 7.55 58.84
CA GLU A 646 6.87 6.87 58.41
C GLU A 646 5.97 7.83 57.65
N GLN A 647 5.63 7.44 56.43
CA GLN A 647 4.67 8.13 55.56
C GLN A 647 3.26 7.94 56.12
N ARG A 648 2.50 9.04 56.27
CA ARG A 648 1.16 8.99 56.88
C ARG A 648 0.03 9.17 55.87
N ASP A 649 0.19 10.09 54.92
CA ASP A 649 -0.66 10.34 53.74
C ASP A 649 0.17 11.17 52.74
N GLY A 650 0.05 10.92 51.44
CA GLY A 650 0.75 11.66 50.37
C GLY A 650 -0.23 12.05 49.26
N ASP A 651 0.04 13.17 48.58
CA ASP A 651 -0.80 13.68 47.48
C ASP A 651 0.07 14.01 46.27
N ASP A 652 -0.25 13.38 45.14
CA ASP A 652 0.42 13.58 43.86
C ASP A 652 -0.40 14.55 43.02
N VAL A 653 0.24 15.58 42.44
CA VAL A 653 -0.40 16.44 41.45
C VAL A 653 0.39 16.41 40.16
N TYR A 654 0.01 15.44 39.33
CA TYR A 654 0.43 15.35 37.94
C TYR A 654 -0.29 16.41 37.08
N SER A 655 0.22 16.68 35.88
CA SER A 655 -0.59 17.30 34.82
C SER A 655 -1.92 16.51 34.71
N PRO A 656 -3.09 17.17 34.85
CA PRO A 656 -4.30 16.53 35.36
C PRO A 656 -4.84 15.38 34.50
N GLU A 657 -5.25 14.29 35.15
CA GLU A 657 -6.02 13.18 34.56
C GLU A 657 -7.49 13.53 34.25
N ASN A 658 -7.97 14.72 34.65
CA ASN A 658 -9.20 15.31 34.10
C ASN A 658 -8.84 16.22 32.93
N LEU A 659 -8.75 15.59 31.75
CA LEU A 659 -8.63 16.17 30.40
C LEU A 659 -7.98 17.58 30.36
N PRO A 660 -6.65 17.65 30.15
CA PRO A 660 -5.92 18.89 29.90
C PRO A 660 -6.60 19.76 28.84
N ILE A 661 -7.29 19.12 27.89
CA ILE A 661 -8.03 19.79 26.82
C ILE A 661 -9.27 20.56 27.32
N ASP A 662 -9.97 20.12 28.37
CA ASP A 662 -11.18 20.82 28.84
C ASP A 662 -10.84 22.05 29.68
N VAL A 663 -9.75 21.98 30.46
CA VAL A 663 -9.15 23.13 31.15
C VAL A 663 -8.53 24.10 30.13
N PHE A 664 -7.85 23.57 29.10
CA PHE A 664 -7.30 24.37 28.00
C PHE A 664 -8.40 25.05 27.16
N LYS A 665 -9.48 24.35 26.78
CA LYS A 665 -10.66 24.95 26.10
C LYS A 665 -11.35 26.03 26.93
N GLN A 666 -11.38 25.85 28.25
CA GLN A 666 -12.00 26.80 29.17
C GLN A 666 -11.13 28.06 29.39
N ASN A 667 -9.81 27.91 29.29
CA ASN A 667 -8.83 29.00 29.50
C ASN A 667 -8.33 29.66 28.20
N HIS A 668 -8.45 29.01 27.03
CA HIS A 668 -8.01 29.47 25.71
C HIS A 668 -9.11 29.42 24.63
N PRO A 669 -10.25 30.12 24.80
CA PRO A 669 -11.29 30.19 23.78
C PRO A 669 -10.80 30.76 22.43
N GLU A 670 -9.71 31.52 22.42
CA GLU A 670 -9.02 32.02 21.23
C GLU A 670 -8.34 30.94 20.40
N PHE A 671 -7.88 29.84 21.01
CA PHE A 671 -7.26 28.72 20.29
C PHE A 671 -8.30 27.99 19.45
N LEU A 672 -9.49 27.74 20.02
CA LEU A 672 -10.64 27.16 19.29
C LEU A 672 -11.08 28.04 18.11
N GLN A 673 -10.98 29.36 18.25
CA GLN A 673 -11.25 30.31 17.15
C GLN A 673 -10.15 30.32 16.08
N SER A 674 -8.94 29.84 16.39
CA SER A 674 -7.80 29.81 15.48
C SER A 674 -7.74 28.55 14.61
N VAL A 675 -8.31 27.43 15.08
CA VAL A 675 -8.37 26.15 14.36
C VAL A 675 -9.71 25.90 13.67
N ARG A 676 -10.72 26.73 13.95
CA ARG A 676 -12.06 26.56 13.42
C ARG A 676 -12.78 27.90 13.19
N LEU A 677 -13.35 28.08 12.01
CA LEU A 677 -14.11 29.26 11.63
C LEU A 677 -15.61 29.04 11.88
N GLU A 678 -16.09 29.47 13.04
CA GLU A 678 -17.51 29.30 13.45
C GLU A 678 -18.50 29.91 12.44
N ALA A 679 -18.14 31.03 11.81
CA ALA A 679 -18.96 31.67 10.78
C ALA A 679 -19.16 30.77 9.55
N GLU A 680 -18.11 30.06 9.12
CA GLU A 680 -18.16 29.15 7.97
C GLU A 680 -18.98 27.89 8.30
N LEU A 681 -18.88 27.36 9.52
CA LEU A 681 -19.74 26.24 9.97
C LEU A 681 -21.21 26.61 10.04
N ALA A 682 -21.53 27.84 10.47
CA ALA A 682 -22.91 28.32 10.45
C ALA A 682 -23.46 28.37 9.03
N VAL A 683 -22.65 28.85 8.07
CA VAL A 683 -22.99 28.87 6.64
C VAL A 683 -23.15 27.44 6.11
N ALA A 684 -22.23 26.52 6.44
CA ALA A 684 -22.32 25.11 6.05
C ALA A 684 -23.62 24.46 6.53
N LYS A 685 -23.97 24.65 7.81
CA LYS A 685 -25.21 24.12 8.38
C LYS A 685 -26.45 24.65 7.65
N THR A 686 -26.48 25.96 7.35
CA THR A 686 -27.59 26.57 6.60
C THR A 686 -27.67 26.03 5.18
N ASN A 687 -26.54 25.88 4.48
CA ASN A 687 -26.51 25.32 3.13
C ASN A 687 -26.95 23.85 3.12
N LEU A 688 -26.56 23.03 4.12
CA LEU A 688 -27.01 21.64 4.22
C LEU A 688 -28.52 21.54 4.45
N GLN A 689 -29.05 22.39 5.32
CA GLN A 689 -30.50 22.48 5.52
C GLN A 689 -31.20 22.84 4.20
N GLU A 690 -30.72 23.86 3.50
CA GLU A 690 -31.29 24.29 2.23
C GLU A 690 -31.19 23.20 1.15
N ALA A 691 -30.09 22.44 1.11
CA ALA A 691 -29.95 21.29 0.23
C ALA A 691 -31.00 20.21 0.50
N ILE A 692 -31.26 19.91 1.77
CA ILE A 692 -32.29 18.94 2.19
C ILE A 692 -33.69 19.44 1.79
N ASP A 693 -34.00 20.71 2.07
CA ASP A 693 -35.29 21.33 1.72
C ASP A 693 -35.54 21.30 0.21
N LEU A 694 -34.51 21.60 -0.58
CA LEU A 694 -34.57 21.57 -2.04
C LEU A 694 -34.74 20.14 -2.57
N ALA A 695 -34.07 19.15 -1.99
CA ALA A 695 -34.22 17.75 -2.39
C ALA A 695 -35.65 17.24 -2.13
N GLN A 696 -36.23 17.57 -0.97
CA GLN A 696 -37.63 17.27 -0.65
C GLN A 696 -38.61 18.00 -1.59
N LEU A 697 -38.34 19.25 -1.94
CA LEU A 697 -39.14 20.01 -2.90
C LEU A 697 -39.07 19.40 -4.31
N ALA A 698 -37.86 18.99 -4.74
CA ALA A 698 -37.64 18.35 -6.03
C ALA A 698 -38.46 17.07 -6.17
N ASP A 699 -38.51 16.22 -5.13
CA ASP A 699 -39.36 15.03 -5.10
C ASP A 699 -40.84 15.35 -5.33
N GLY A 700 -41.36 16.36 -4.62
CA GLY A 700 -42.75 16.80 -4.82
C GLY A 700 -43.03 17.27 -6.25
N LEU A 701 -42.07 17.93 -6.89
CA LEU A 701 -42.16 18.39 -8.27
C LEU A 701 -42.06 17.23 -9.27
N ILE A 702 -41.14 16.29 -9.06
CA ILE A 702 -40.96 15.09 -9.89
C ILE A 702 -42.22 14.21 -9.83
N GLN A 703 -42.81 14.02 -8.64
CA GLN A 703 -44.07 13.28 -8.49
C GLN A 703 -45.25 13.95 -9.19
N ALA A 704 -45.22 15.27 -9.35
CA ALA A 704 -46.26 16.03 -10.01
C ALA A 704 -46.10 16.06 -11.55
N ARG A 705 -45.04 15.48 -12.10
CA ARG A 705 -44.85 15.36 -13.57
C ARG A 705 -46.00 14.60 -14.20
N THR A 706 -46.38 15.03 -15.40
CA THR A 706 -47.50 14.43 -16.15
C THR A 706 -47.18 14.21 -17.62
N ASP A 707 -46.01 14.64 -18.07
CA ASP A 707 -45.52 14.42 -19.42
C ASP A 707 -44.81 13.07 -19.55
N MET A 708 -44.36 12.75 -20.77
CA MET A 708 -43.71 11.49 -21.12
C MET A 708 -42.31 11.75 -21.69
N LEU A 709 -41.70 12.89 -21.36
CA LEU A 709 -40.33 13.17 -21.79
C LEU A 709 -39.35 12.31 -21.01
N MET A 710 -38.22 11.98 -21.64
CA MET A 710 -37.07 11.43 -20.93
C MET A 710 -36.43 12.60 -20.16
N HIS A 711 -36.34 12.46 -18.84
CA HIS A 711 -35.83 13.50 -17.96
C HIS A 711 -34.37 13.26 -17.60
N PHE A 712 -33.62 14.35 -17.40
CA PHE A 712 -32.21 14.27 -17.02
C PHE A 712 -32.02 13.50 -15.71
N ILE A 713 -32.94 13.65 -14.75
CA ILE A 713 -33.00 12.80 -13.55
C ILE A 713 -34.15 11.82 -13.71
N GLU A 714 -33.79 10.57 -14.00
CA GLU A 714 -34.73 9.46 -14.06
C GLU A 714 -35.01 8.89 -12.68
N TYR A 715 -36.29 8.80 -12.36
CA TYR A 715 -36.78 8.38 -11.08
C TYR A 715 -38.08 7.59 -11.28
N ASP A 716 -38.22 6.40 -10.69
CA ASP A 716 -39.48 5.63 -10.75
C ASP A 716 -40.42 6.05 -9.61
N PRO A 717 -41.45 6.88 -9.88
CA PRO A 717 -42.39 7.32 -8.84
C PRO A 717 -43.29 6.18 -8.33
N SER A 718 -43.31 5.02 -8.99
CA SER A 718 -44.12 3.86 -8.63
C SER A 718 -43.52 3.02 -7.49
N ASN A 719 -42.21 3.15 -7.22
CA ASN A 719 -41.55 2.52 -6.08
C ASN A 719 -41.78 3.30 -4.77
N ILE A 720 -43.02 3.25 -4.28
CA ILE A 720 -43.46 4.05 -3.12
C ILE A 720 -42.71 3.66 -1.83
N THR A 721 -42.30 2.40 -1.66
CA THR A 721 -41.66 1.92 -0.43
C THR A 721 -40.25 2.47 -0.26
N GLU A 722 -39.36 2.25 -1.24
CA GLU A 722 -37.97 2.74 -1.19
C GLU A 722 -37.93 4.27 -1.15
N ARG A 723 -38.85 4.93 -1.86
CA ARG A 723 -39.01 6.38 -1.80
C ARG A 723 -39.33 6.88 -0.40
N VAL A 724 -40.40 6.36 0.19
CA VAL A 724 -40.86 6.80 1.52
C VAL A 724 -39.77 6.55 2.54
N GLU A 725 -39.04 5.44 2.43
CA GLU A 725 -37.87 5.19 3.27
C GLU A 725 -36.77 6.24 3.05
N ALA A 726 -36.33 6.47 1.82
CA ALA A 726 -35.28 7.46 1.51
C ALA A 726 -35.62 8.86 2.03
N PHE A 727 -36.84 9.36 1.79
CA PHE A 727 -37.26 10.67 2.30
C PHE A 727 -37.48 10.69 3.82
N THR A 728 -37.87 9.57 4.41
CA THR A 728 -37.88 9.44 5.89
C THR A 728 -36.46 9.55 6.45
N ARG A 729 -35.46 8.95 5.80
CA ARG A 729 -34.05 9.08 6.19
C ARG A 729 -33.55 10.51 6.04
N ILE A 730 -33.89 11.18 4.94
CA ILE A 730 -33.56 12.59 4.71
C ILE A 730 -34.18 13.48 5.81
N GLN A 731 -35.45 13.25 6.17
CA GLN A 731 -36.09 13.98 7.27
C GLN A 731 -35.43 13.69 8.63
N GLN A 732 -35.03 12.44 8.89
CA GLN A 732 -34.28 12.10 10.11
C GLN A 732 -32.92 12.79 10.16
N ALA A 733 -32.22 12.91 9.02
CA ALA A 733 -30.97 13.65 8.91
C ALA A 733 -31.18 15.14 9.18
N GLU A 734 -32.24 15.74 8.63
CA GLU A 734 -32.65 17.12 8.89
C GLU A 734 -32.94 17.37 10.37
N ASP A 735 -33.77 16.53 10.99
CA ASP A 735 -34.10 16.61 12.41
C ASP A 735 -32.83 16.50 13.28
N SER A 736 -31.88 15.65 12.84
CA SER A 736 -30.59 15.46 13.52
C SER A 736 -29.69 16.71 13.52
N LEU A 737 -29.93 17.68 12.63
CA LEU A 737 -29.24 18.98 12.62
C LEU A 737 -29.60 19.85 13.83
N TYR A 738 -30.71 19.57 14.50
CA TYR A 738 -31.19 20.37 15.64
C TYR A 738 -31.21 19.60 16.95
N ALA A 739 -31.42 18.29 16.93
CA ALA A 739 -31.47 17.45 18.13
C ALA A 739 -31.04 16.00 17.83
N PRO A 740 -30.59 15.20 18.81
CA PRO A 740 -30.32 13.79 18.59
C PRO A 740 -31.57 13.02 18.13
N VAL A 741 -31.43 12.19 17.09
CA VAL A 741 -32.49 11.37 16.49
C VAL A 741 -32.06 9.90 16.55
N GLN A 742 -32.95 9.02 17.01
CA GLN A 742 -32.69 7.57 17.00
C GLN A 742 -32.83 7.04 15.57
N PHE A 743 -31.75 6.49 15.05
CA PHE A 743 -31.64 5.90 13.72
C PHE A 743 -31.71 4.39 13.84
N VAL A 744 -32.78 3.80 13.31
CA VAL A 744 -32.99 2.35 13.31
C VAL A 744 -33.01 1.85 11.87
N VAL A 745 -32.13 0.91 11.53
CA VAL A 745 -32.12 0.23 10.24
C VAL A 745 -32.59 -1.20 10.45
N THR A 746 -33.55 -1.66 9.66
CA THR A 746 -34.06 -3.03 9.69
C THR A 746 -33.88 -3.68 8.33
N ASN A 747 -33.49 -4.95 8.29
CA ASN A 747 -33.46 -5.72 7.04
C ASN A 747 -34.88 -6.08 6.56
N ASP A 748 -34.99 -6.70 5.38
CA ASP A 748 -36.26 -7.13 4.77
C ASP A 748 -37.04 -8.17 5.59
N LEU A 749 -36.40 -8.77 6.62
CA LEU A 749 -37.02 -9.71 7.56
C LEU A 749 -37.57 -9.00 8.81
N GLY A 750 -37.37 -7.69 8.93
CA GLY A 750 -37.78 -6.87 10.06
C GLY A 750 -36.81 -6.90 11.26
N GLU A 751 -35.58 -7.39 11.06
CA GLU A 751 -34.56 -7.48 12.11
C GLU A 751 -33.72 -6.19 12.13
N VAL A 752 -33.51 -5.64 13.32
CA VAL A 752 -32.70 -4.42 13.51
C VAL A 752 -31.22 -4.72 13.25
N GLN A 753 -30.65 -4.03 12.26
CA GLN A 753 -29.24 -4.10 11.86
C GLN A 753 -28.40 -2.97 12.48
N LEU A 754 -29.02 -1.81 12.74
CA LEU A 754 -28.39 -0.63 13.33
C LEU A 754 -29.39 0.06 14.25
N ASP A 755 -28.96 0.45 15.45
CA ASP A 755 -29.78 1.16 16.46
C ASP A 755 -28.92 2.20 17.18
N GLU A 756 -28.79 3.37 16.58
CA GLU A 756 -27.87 4.42 17.06
C GLU A 756 -28.54 5.78 17.22
N LEU A 757 -28.07 6.57 18.18
CA LEU A 757 -28.53 7.94 18.38
C LEU A 757 -27.62 8.90 17.62
N VAL A 758 -28.13 9.55 16.57
CA VAL A 758 -27.36 10.42 15.65
C VAL A 758 -27.72 11.88 15.85
N GLN A 759 -26.72 12.77 15.93
CA GLN A 759 -26.93 14.24 16.00
C GLN A 759 -25.97 14.96 15.03
N LEU A 760 -26.30 15.09 13.75
CA LEU A 760 -25.46 15.81 12.78
C LEU A 760 -25.22 17.28 13.16
N GLY A 761 -26.18 17.88 13.87
CA GLY A 761 -26.11 19.26 14.37
C GLY A 761 -24.94 19.54 15.32
N ALA A 762 -24.37 18.48 15.90
CA ALA A 762 -23.17 18.50 16.69
C ALA A 762 -21.95 19.01 15.92
N LEU A 763 -21.79 18.59 14.66
CA LEU A 763 -20.62 18.90 13.83
C LEU A 763 -20.44 20.41 13.62
N TYR A 764 -21.54 21.16 13.67
CA TYR A 764 -21.62 22.59 13.43
C TYR A 764 -21.60 23.45 14.70
N GLN A 765 -21.36 22.86 15.87
CA GLN A 765 -21.32 23.58 17.15
C GLN A 765 -19.87 23.85 17.61
N PRO A 766 -19.61 24.97 18.31
CA PRO A 766 -18.26 25.42 18.67
C PRO A 766 -17.53 24.52 19.69
N THR A 767 -18.24 23.72 20.47
CA THR A 767 -17.67 22.90 21.56
C THR A 767 -17.13 21.53 21.14
N TYR A 768 -17.15 21.18 19.85
CA TYR A 768 -16.89 19.82 19.37
C TYR A 768 -15.43 19.50 18.99
N LEU A 769 -14.45 20.28 19.45
CA LEU A 769 -13.15 19.64 19.70
C LEU A 769 -13.38 18.67 20.86
N THR A 770 -13.54 17.39 20.56
CA THR A 770 -13.53 16.34 21.59
C THR A 770 -12.07 15.96 21.87
N ARG A 771 -11.80 15.24 22.97
CA ARG A 771 -10.47 14.72 23.29
C ARG A 771 -9.81 13.99 22.11
N ALA A 772 -10.61 13.25 21.32
CA ALA A 772 -10.15 12.47 20.18
C ALA A 772 -9.80 13.30 18.92
N MET A 773 -10.04 14.61 18.95
CA MET A 773 -9.80 15.51 17.82
C MET A 773 -8.67 16.52 18.06
N ALA A 774 -8.15 16.55 19.29
CA ALA A 774 -6.93 17.29 19.62
C ALA A 774 -5.79 16.27 19.64
N PRO A 775 -4.61 16.58 19.08
CA PRO A 775 -3.51 15.65 19.09
C PRO A 775 -3.20 15.23 20.53
N GLU A 776 -3.09 13.92 20.74
CA GLU A 776 -2.48 13.44 21.97
C GLU A 776 -0.99 13.75 21.85
N PHE A 777 -0.48 14.52 22.81
CA PHE A 777 0.94 14.73 22.96
C PHE A 777 1.42 13.66 23.92
N TRP A 778 2.41 12.87 23.50
CA TRP A 778 3.11 12.02 24.45
C TRP A 778 3.68 12.92 25.54
N GLN A 779 3.82 12.42 26.77
CA GLN A 779 4.21 13.20 27.95
C GLN A 779 5.61 13.85 27.86
N ILE A 780 6.24 13.93 26.68
CA ILE A 780 7.66 14.23 26.50
C ILE A 780 8.10 14.93 25.20
N MET A 781 7.26 15.26 24.20
CA MET A 781 7.77 15.83 22.92
C MET A 781 7.06 17.09 22.40
N ASP A 782 7.84 17.97 21.77
CA ASP A 782 7.44 19.20 21.05
C ASP A 782 6.71 18.92 19.71
N GLN A 783 6.19 17.70 19.50
CA GLN A 783 5.51 17.27 18.26
C GLN A 783 4.23 16.47 18.60
N PRO A 784 3.12 16.66 17.87
CA PRO A 784 1.92 15.84 18.02
C PRO A 784 2.18 14.38 17.62
N MET A 785 1.53 13.41 18.28
CA MET A 785 1.61 12.00 17.86
C MET A 785 1.04 11.85 16.44
N MET A 786 1.81 11.20 15.56
CA MET A 786 1.33 10.77 14.23
C MET A 786 0.08 9.88 14.46
N ASP A 787 -0.98 10.05 13.66
CA ASP A 787 -2.29 9.38 13.75
C ASP A 787 -3.34 9.90 14.75
N THR A 788 -3.14 11.07 15.38
CA THR A 788 -4.12 11.64 16.34
C THR A 788 -5.06 12.70 15.79
N LEU A 789 -4.96 13.05 14.50
CA LEU A 789 -6.01 13.82 13.84
C LEU A 789 -7.15 12.85 13.46
N PRO A 790 -8.43 13.23 13.66
CA PRO A 790 -9.51 12.60 12.91
C PRO A 790 -9.22 12.94 11.45
N ASP A 791 -8.95 11.93 10.64
CA ASP A 791 -8.82 12.04 9.20
C ASP A 791 -9.97 12.90 8.64
N PRO A 792 -9.71 14.18 8.29
CA PRO A 792 -10.74 15.04 7.73
C PRO A 792 -10.96 14.76 6.25
N THR A 793 -10.13 13.91 5.64
CA THR A 793 -10.10 13.66 4.20
C THR A 793 -11.01 12.52 3.76
N PHE A 794 -11.44 11.59 4.64
CA PHE A 794 -12.28 10.47 4.19
C PHE A 794 -13.52 10.15 5.04
N GLY A 795 -13.44 10.27 6.37
CA GLY A 795 -14.54 9.86 7.27
C GLY A 795 -15.79 10.75 7.23
N GLY A 796 -15.64 12.02 6.83
CA GLY A 796 -16.77 12.95 6.64
C GLY A 796 -17.34 12.97 5.22
N ILE A 797 -16.62 12.42 4.24
CA ILE A 797 -16.84 12.65 2.81
C ILE A 797 -17.41 11.39 2.12
N LEU A 798 -17.03 10.19 2.57
CA LEU A 798 -17.51 8.91 2.04
C LEU A 798 -18.13 8.03 3.13
N PRO A 799 -19.45 8.13 3.38
CA PRO A 799 -20.11 7.56 4.56
C PRO A 799 -20.27 6.02 4.58
N ASN A 800 -19.51 5.27 3.77
CA ASN A 800 -19.60 3.80 3.72
C ASN A 800 -18.24 3.08 3.57
N MET A 801 -17.11 3.78 3.70
CA MET A 801 -15.82 3.09 3.92
C MET A 801 -15.70 2.76 5.40
N THR A 802 -15.64 1.47 5.72
CA THR A 802 -15.32 1.01 7.08
C THR A 802 -13.83 1.14 7.33
N GLU A 803 -13.41 1.37 8.57
CA GLU A 803 -11.98 1.46 8.93
C GLU A 803 -11.19 0.22 8.50
N GLY A 804 -11.83 -0.96 8.54
CA GLY A 804 -11.27 -2.20 8.00
C GLY A 804 -11.01 -2.22 6.48
N ARG A 805 -11.72 -1.43 5.66
CA ARG A 805 -11.41 -1.31 4.20
C ARG A 805 -10.32 -0.28 3.91
N LYS A 806 -10.17 0.72 4.76
CA LYS A 806 -9.04 1.68 4.75
C LYS A 806 -7.75 0.96 5.18
N MET A 807 -7.83 0.18 6.26
CA MET A 807 -6.73 -0.67 6.73
C MET A 807 -6.41 -1.81 5.76
N ALA A 808 -7.39 -2.45 5.11
CA ALA A 808 -7.11 -3.46 4.07
C ALA A 808 -6.49 -2.90 2.77
N TYR A 809 -6.54 -1.59 2.54
CA TYR A 809 -5.89 -0.91 1.41
C TYR A 809 -4.46 -0.45 1.77
N LEU A 810 -4.24 -0.03 3.02
CA LEU A 810 -2.91 0.32 3.58
C LEU A 810 -2.08 -0.94 3.90
N TRP A 811 -2.69 -2.00 4.42
CA TRP A 811 -2.05 -3.30 4.72
C TRP A 811 -1.61 -4.05 3.45
N LYS A 812 -2.23 -3.78 2.31
CA LYS A 812 -1.83 -4.40 1.03
C LYS A 812 -0.55 -3.81 0.42
N ILE A 813 0.02 -2.77 1.03
CA ILE A 813 1.23 -2.10 0.55
C ILE A 813 2.48 -2.48 1.35
N ASP A 814 2.39 -3.15 2.50
CA ASP A 814 3.61 -3.75 3.11
C ASP A 814 3.35 -5.02 3.96
N ALA A 815 3.74 -6.16 3.39
CA ALA A 815 4.06 -7.40 4.10
C ALA A 815 5.17 -8.06 3.26
N PRO A 816 6.36 -8.44 3.79
CA PRO A 816 6.72 -8.78 5.17
C PRO A 816 8.05 -8.11 5.59
N THR A 817 8.15 -6.79 5.46
CA THR A 817 9.42 -6.11 5.76
C THR A 817 9.56 -6.02 7.28
N ASP A 818 10.62 -6.62 7.81
CA ASP A 818 11.14 -6.52 9.18
C ASP A 818 12.53 -5.89 8.99
N TRP A 819 12.64 -4.58 9.22
CA TRP A 819 13.77 -3.78 8.74
C TRP A 819 14.96 -3.88 9.70
N ASP A 820 14.72 -4.10 10.99
CA ASP A 820 15.75 -4.37 11.99
C ASP A 820 15.95 -5.86 12.31
N ASP A 821 15.27 -6.77 11.59
CA ASP A 821 15.47 -8.23 11.57
C ASP A 821 15.32 -8.88 12.97
N ASP A 822 14.41 -8.35 13.79
CA ASP A 822 14.23 -8.80 15.19
C ASP A 822 13.13 -9.86 15.37
N GLY A 823 12.43 -10.19 14.28
CA GLY A 823 11.41 -11.23 14.20
C GLY A 823 9.98 -10.71 14.36
N ILE A 824 9.80 -9.39 14.48
CA ILE A 824 8.51 -8.71 14.51
C ILE A 824 8.32 -7.90 13.22
N PRO A 825 7.19 -8.01 12.50
CA PRO A 825 7.00 -7.25 11.27
C PRO A 825 6.83 -5.74 11.52
N ASN A 826 7.46 -4.90 10.68
CA ASN A 826 7.38 -3.43 10.77
C ASN A 826 5.94 -2.90 10.90
N GLY A 827 4.99 -3.54 10.22
CA GLY A 827 3.58 -3.14 10.26
C GLY A 827 2.95 -3.33 11.65
N TRP A 828 3.39 -4.34 12.38
CA TRP A 828 2.96 -4.61 13.76
C TRP A 828 3.73 -3.73 14.75
N GLU A 829 5.04 -3.52 14.56
CA GLU A 829 5.80 -2.57 15.37
C GLU A 829 5.28 -1.13 15.24
N LEU A 830 4.91 -0.72 14.04
CA LEU A 830 4.30 0.58 13.78
C LEU A 830 2.94 0.72 14.49
N GLU A 831 2.13 -0.35 14.50
CA GLU A 831 0.82 -0.35 15.15
C GLU A 831 0.90 -0.17 16.67
N TYR A 832 1.84 -0.84 17.33
CA TYR A 832 1.92 -0.86 18.80
C TYR A 832 2.99 0.09 19.39
N PHE A 833 4.04 0.40 18.64
CA PHE A 833 5.17 1.20 19.11
C PHE A 833 5.41 2.48 18.29
N GLY A 834 4.65 2.69 17.20
CA GLY A 834 4.63 3.94 16.45
C GLY A 834 5.85 4.21 15.56
N ASN A 835 6.74 3.23 15.38
CA ASN A 835 7.88 3.26 14.47
C ASN A 835 7.97 1.90 13.76
N PRO A 836 8.30 1.85 12.46
CA PRO A 836 8.52 0.58 11.75
C PRO A 836 9.81 -0.18 12.13
N THR A 837 10.56 0.25 13.16
CA THR A 837 11.76 -0.42 13.71
C THR A 837 11.98 0.00 15.17
N ASN A 838 12.73 -0.80 15.93
CA ASN A 838 13.17 -0.64 17.33
C ASN A 838 12.16 -1.07 18.41
N ALA A 839 11.12 -1.83 18.08
CA ALA A 839 10.31 -2.49 19.11
C ALA A 839 11.02 -3.78 19.55
N MET A 840 11.99 -3.68 20.47
CA MET A 840 12.81 -4.83 20.85
C MET A 840 11.95 -6.03 21.25
N ALA A 841 11.99 -7.11 20.47
CA ALA A 841 11.16 -8.29 20.67
C ALA A 841 11.28 -8.94 22.07
N ASP A 842 12.38 -8.72 22.79
CA ASP A 842 12.62 -9.24 24.14
C ASP A 842 12.22 -8.27 25.27
N ALA A 843 11.70 -7.09 24.95
CA ALA A 843 11.28 -6.09 25.94
C ALA A 843 9.86 -6.38 26.46
N ASP A 844 9.68 -6.40 27.78
CA ASP A 844 8.37 -6.42 28.44
C ASP A 844 7.94 -4.97 28.69
N GLY A 845 7.41 -4.34 27.63
CA GLY A 845 7.18 -2.90 27.58
C GLY A 845 6.14 -2.42 28.58
N ASP A 846 5.17 -3.28 28.91
CA ASP A 846 4.05 -2.96 29.79
C ASP A 846 4.13 -3.59 31.19
N GLY A 847 5.16 -4.40 31.43
CA GLY A 847 5.59 -4.88 32.73
C GLY A 847 4.71 -5.99 33.30
N ASP A 848 3.98 -6.71 32.44
CA ASP A 848 3.09 -7.79 32.86
C ASP A 848 3.77 -9.17 32.94
N GLY A 849 5.04 -9.21 32.56
CA GLY A 849 5.90 -10.37 32.62
C GLY A 849 6.03 -11.13 31.30
N GLN A 850 5.49 -10.61 30.19
CA GLN A 850 5.70 -11.12 28.83
C GLN A 850 6.52 -10.17 27.97
N THR A 851 7.32 -10.71 27.06
CA THR A 851 8.08 -9.88 26.10
C THR A 851 7.25 -9.52 24.88
N THR A 852 7.56 -8.40 24.25
CA THR A 852 6.86 -7.84 23.09
C THR A 852 6.71 -8.85 21.95
N GLY A 853 7.74 -9.68 21.70
CA GLY A 853 7.70 -10.77 20.73
C GLY A 853 6.82 -11.94 21.17
N GLU A 854 6.79 -12.28 22.46
CA GLU A 854 5.83 -13.27 23.00
C GLU A 854 4.39 -12.77 22.90
N GLU A 855 4.18 -11.47 23.03
CA GLU A 855 2.89 -10.81 22.88
C GLU A 855 2.43 -10.76 21.43
N PHE A 856 3.33 -10.43 20.51
CA PHE A 856 3.11 -10.61 19.07
C PHE A 856 2.69 -12.05 18.74
N LEU A 857 3.43 -13.04 19.24
CA LEU A 857 3.15 -14.46 19.00
C LEU A 857 1.85 -14.93 19.65
N SER A 858 1.44 -14.36 20.77
CA SER A 858 0.21 -14.72 21.48
C SER A 858 -1.02 -13.91 21.03
N GLY A 859 -0.81 -12.84 20.27
CA GLY A 859 -1.84 -11.90 19.81
C GLY A 859 -2.27 -10.91 20.88
N SER A 860 -1.47 -10.74 21.92
CA SER A 860 -1.74 -9.81 23.03
C SER A 860 -1.13 -8.43 22.75
N ASN A 861 -1.74 -7.39 23.32
CA ASN A 861 -1.32 -6.02 23.08
C ASN A 861 -0.13 -5.65 23.99
N PRO A 862 1.06 -5.38 23.43
CA PRO A 862 2.32 -5.28 24.18
C PRO A 862 2.57 -3.94 24.88
N THR A 863 1.55 -3.09 24.90
CA THR A 863 1.58 -1.78 25.59
C THR A 863 0.57 -1.72 26.73
N ASN A 864 -0.08 -2.83 27.04
CA ASN A 864 -1.15 -2.90 28.02
C ASN A 864 -0.96 -4.10 28.95
N GLY A 865 -0.35 -3.88 30.12
CA GLY A 865 0.00 -4.97 31.04
C GLY A 865 -1.19 -5.69 31.73
N ALA A 866 -2.43 -5.38 31.33
CA ALA A 866 -3.60 -6.20 31.64
C ALA A 866 -3.94 -7.22 30.54
N SER A 867 -3.31 -7.05 29.37
CA SER A 867 -3.43 -7.80 28.12
C SER A 867 -2.22 -8.72 27.94
N PHE A 868 -2.08 -9.66 28.87
CA PHE A 868 -1.14 -10.78 28.72
C PHE A 868 -1.87 -12.08 28.47
N PHE A 869 -1.17 -12.98 27.80
CA PHE A 869 -1.54 -14.36 27.71
C PHE A 869 -1.43 -15.03 29.08
N LYS A 870 -2.59 -15.40 29.64
CA LYS A 870 -2.66 -16.15 30.91
C LYS A 870 -3.48 -17.41 30.79
N ALA A 871 -2.90 -18.49 31.26
CA ALA A 871 -3.61 -19.74 31.51
C ALA A 871 -4.09 -19.79 32.97
N ALA A 872 -5.40 -19.83 33.16
CA ALA A 872 -6.04 -20.07 34.45
C ALA A 872 -6.35 -21.56 34.61
N TYR A 873 -6.27 -22.06 35.84
CA TYR A 873 -6.74 -23.40 36.18
C TYR A 873 -7.89 -23.32 37.19
N ALA A 874 -8.90 -24.17 37.00
CA ALA A 874 -9.98 -24.34 37.97
C ALA A 874 -10.27 -25.84 38.19
N PRO A 875 -10.43 -26.31 39.44
CA PRO A 875 -10.96 -27.65 39.68
C PRO A 875 -12.42 -27.68 39.21
N ALA A 876 -12.75 -28.59 38.30
CA ALA A 876 -14.09 -28.67 37.72
C ALA A 876 -15.16 -28.87 38.83
N THR A 877 -16.08 -27.92 39.01
CA THR A 877 -17.25 -28.10 39.90
C THR A 877 -18.44 -28.62 39.09
N GLY A 878 -18.67 -29.93 39.16
CA GLY A 878 -19.75 -30.59 38.42
C GLY A 878 -19.36 -32.01 37.99
N VAL A 879 -20.17 -32.64 37.14
CA VAL A 879 -20.15 -34.08 36.84
C VAL A 879 -18.90 -34.55 36.04
N VAL A 880 -17.92 -33.68 35.81
CA VAL A 880 -16.66 -34.03 35.11
C VAL A 880 -15.50 -34.07 36.13
N SER A 881 -14.83 -35.21 36.23
CA SER A 881 -13.63 -35.39 37.08
C SER A 881 -12.39 -35.03 36.25
N GLY A 882 -11.76 -33.89 36.51
CA GLY A 882 -10.58 -33.41 35.79
C GLY A 882 -10.12 -32.02 36.24
N ILE A 883 -8.91 -31.62 35.82
CA ILE A 883 -8.38 -30.26 35.99
C ILE A 883 -8.60 -29.52 34.67
N VAL A 884 -9.29 -28.38 34.70
CA VAL A 884 -9.51 -27.56 33.50
C VAL A 884 -8.48 -26.44 33.47
N ILE A 885 -7.74 -26.36 32.37
CA ILE A 885 -6.82 -25.28 32.03
C ILE A 885 -7.50 -24.45 30.95
N SER A 886 -7.60 -23.14 31.14
CA SER A 886 -8.27 -22.22 30.21
C SER A 886 -7.46 -20.96 30.01
N TRP A 887 -7.41 -20.44 28.80
CA TRP A 887 -6.72 -19.21 28.42
C TRP A 887 -7.63 -18.35 27.53
N GLN A 888 -7.20 -17.12 27.24
CA GLN A 888 -7.86 -16.29 26.23
C GLN A 888 -7.26 -16.66 24.86
N SER A 889 -8.10 -17.11 23.93
CA SER A 889 -7.68 -17.50 22.58
C SER A 889 -7.97 -16.39 21.58
N GLU A 890 -7.05 -16.10 20.67
CA GLU A 890 -7.13 -15.02 19.68
C GLU A 890 -7.14 -15.54 18.23
N GLU A 891 -7.77 -14.80 17.31
CA GLU A 891 -7.87 -15.15 15.90
C GLU A 891 -6.47 -15.40 15.29
N GLU A 892 -6.36 -16.42 14.43
CA GLU A 892 -5.11 -16.80 13.75
C GLU A 892 -3.96 -17.29 14.66
N ARG A 893 -4.23 -17.63 15.93
CA ARG A 893 -3.25 -18.25 16.86
C ARG A 893 -3.55 -19.71 17.17
N VAL A 894 -2.48 -20.44 17.51
CA VAL A 894 -2.52 -21.88 17.86
C VAL A 894 -1.82 -22.12 19.19
N TYR A 895 -2.36 -23.04 20.00
CA TYR A 895 -1.94 -23.25 21.40
C TYR A 895 -1.58 -24.69 21.74
N ASP A 896 -0.51 -24.85 22.52
CA ASP A 896 0.02 -26.15 22.95
C ASP A 896 0.11 -26.25 24.49
N VAL A 897 -0.51 -27.27 25.09
CA VAL A 897 -0.57 -27.50 26.54
C VAL A 897 0.40 -28.59 26.95
N HIS A 898 1.26 -28.27 27.91
CA HIS A 898 2.29 -29.14 28.45
C HIS A 898 2.13 -29.29 29.96
N TRP A 899 2.68 -30.37 30.54
CA TRP A 899 2.65 -30.65 31.98
C TRP A 899 3.94 -31.28 32.49
N THR A 900 4.30 -30.96 33.73
CA THR A 900 5.41 -31.60 34.45
C THR A 900 5.06 -31.82 35.94
N PRO A 901 5.54 -32.89 36.59
CA PRO A 901 5.37 -33.06 38.03
C PRO A 901 6.19 -32.07 38.88
N ALA A 902 7.26 -31.48 38.32
CA ALA A 902 8.11 -30.47 38.98
C ALA A 902 8.85 -29.61 37.93
N LEU A 903 9.09 -28.32 38.23
CA LEU A 903 9.68 -27.36 37.27
C LEU A 903 11.15 -27.66 36.87
N ASP A 904 11.83 -28.56 37.58
CA ASP A 904 13.20 -29.02 37.29
C ASP A 904 13.26 -30.31 36.44
N GLU A 905 12.09 -30.86 36.09
CA GLU A 905 11.94 -32.01 35.19
C GLU A 905 11.32 -31.52 33.85
N PRO A 906 11.70 -32.13 32.70
CA PRO A 906 11.23 -31.67 31.39
C PRO A 906 9.69 -31.73 31.27
N PHE A 907 9.13 -30.71 30.63
CA PHE A 907 7.68 -30.64 30.35
C PHE A 907 7.28 -31.68 29.31
N GLN A 908 6.28 -32.49 29.64
CA GLN A 908 5.64 -33.42 28.73
C GLN A 908 4.51 -32.71 27.97
N LEU A 909 4.51 -32.76 26.65
CA LEU A 909 3.39 -32.29 25.82
C LEU A 909 2.12 -33.11 26.11
N LEU A 910 1.02 -32.43 26.41
CA LEU A 910 -0.29 -33.05 26.65
C LEU A 910 -1.25 -32.86 25.47
N ALA A 911 -1.20 -31.73 24.79
CA ALA A 911 -1.96 -31.41 23.58
C ALA A 911 -1.27 -30.30 22.78
N THR A 912 -1.22 -30.40 21.45
CA THR A 912 -0.70 -29.38 20.52
C THR A 912 -1.80 -29.02 19.51
N GLY A 913 -1.66 -27.89 18.80
CA GLY A 913 -2.53 -27.56 17.66
C GLY A 913 -3.93 -27.08 18.04
N ILE A 914 -4.12 -26.47 19.22
CA ILE A 914 -5.45 -26.01 19.66
C ILE A 914 -5.72 -24.63 19.03
N HIS A 915 -6.63 -24.55 18.06
CA HIS A 915 -6.95 -23.33 17.31
C HIS A 915 -8.03 -22.46 17.98
N PHE A 916 -8.03 -21.16 17.70
CA PHE A 916 -9.17 -20.28 17.95
C PHE A 916 -10.48 -20.82 17.36
N PRO A 917 -11.64 -20.64 18.03
CA PRO A 917 -11.85 -19.93 19.30
C PRO A 917 -11.70 -20.81 20.55
N GLN A 918 -11.03 -21.96 20.47
CA GLN A 918 -10.93 -22.87 21.61
C GLN A 918 -9.87 -22.40 22.62
N GLY A 919 -10.30 -21.75 23.69
CA GLY A 919 -9.45 -21.29 24.79
C GLY A 919 -9.40 -22.19 26.03
N SER A 920 -9.64 -23.52 25.93
CA SER A 920 -9.50 -24.40 27.11
C SER A 920 -9.22 -25.87 26.79
N TYR A 921 -8.61 -26.56 27.75
CA TYR A 921 -8.28 -27.99 27.75
C TYR A 921 -8.56 -28.63 29.12
N THR A 922 -9.11 -29.86 29.14
CA THR A 922 -9.38 -30.60 30.40
C THR A 922 -8.45 -31.79 30.55
N ASP A 923 -7.52 -31.74 31.50
CA ASP A 923 -6.67 -32.87 31.87
C ASP A 923 -7.43 -33.82 32.81
N THR A 924 -7.61 -35.06 32.34
CA THR A 924 -8.26 -36.14 33.10
C THR A 924 -7.27 -37.19 33.62
N VAL A 925 -6.01 -37.14 33.18
CA VAL A 925 -4.94 -38.11 33.48
C VAL A 925 -4.29 -37.78 34.81
N HIS A 926 -3.98 -36.50 35.05
CA HIS A 926 -3.25 -36.06 36.25
C HIS A 926 -4.15 -35.52 37.36
N ALA A 927 -5.48 -35.66 37.22
CA ALA A 927 -6.48 -35.19 38.19
C ALA A 927 -6.35 -35.80 39.61
N ALA A 928 -5.59 -36.88 39.77
CA ALA A 928 -5.33 -37.55 41.05
C ALA A 928 -3.94 -37.24 41.66
N ALA A 929 -3.07 -36.51 40.95
CA ALA A 929 -1.77 -36.09 41.45
C ALA A 929 -1.95 -35.01 42.53
N SER A 930 -1.10 -35.01 43.58
CA SER A 930 -1.23 -34.04 44.67
C SER A 930 -0.64 -32.65 44.34
N GLN A 931 0.17 -32.54 43.28
CA GLN A 931 0.76 -31.32 42.74
C GLN A 931 1.32 -31.58 41.33
N GLY A 932 1.47 -30.53 40.52
CA GLY A 932 2.05 -30.53 39.17
C GLY A 932 1.90 -29.15 38.52
N TYR A 933 2.62 -28.89 37.44
CA TYR A 933 2.69 -27.60 36.76
C TYR A 933 2.28 -27.75 35.29
N TYR A 934 1.54 -26.77 34.76
CA TYR A 934 1.13 -26.71 33.36
C TYR A 934 1.75 -25.49 32.69
N ARG A 935 2.07 -25.63 31.40
CA ARG A 935 2.51 -24.52 30.54
C ARG A 935 1.67 -24.55 29.28
N VAL A 936 1.18 -23.39 28.85
CA VAL A 936 0.48 -23.24 27.56
C VAL A 936 1.34 -22.32 26.70
N LEU A 937 1.69 -22.75 25.50
CA LEU A 937 2.46 -21.96 24.53
C LEU A 937 1.52 -21.47 23.44
N ALA A 938 1.69 -20.22 23.02
CA ALA A 938 0.97 -19.61 21.91
C ALA A 938 1.96 -19.34 20.77
N ARG A 939 1.55 -19.58 19.53
CA ARG A 939 2.39 -19.35 18.36
C ARG A 939 1.57 -18.99 17.12
N MET A 940 2.22 -18.33 16.18
CA MET A 940 1.73 -18.18 14.81
C MET A 940 2.02 -19.46 14.01
N PRO A 941 1.12 -19.89 13.12
CA PRO A 941 1.40 -21.03 12.25
C PRO A 941 2.49 -20.63 11.24
N GLY A 942 3.66 -21.27 11.31
CA GLY A 942 4.70 -21.15 10.29
C GLY A 942 4.19 -21.64 8.94
N GLY A 943 4.73 -21.11 7.84
CA GLY A 943 4.08 -21.14 6.50
C GLY A 943 3.70 -22.48 5.85
N ASN A 944 3.94 -23.64 6.49
CA ASN A 944 3.13 -24.89 6.43
C ASN A 944 3.73 -25.92 7.41
N ASP A 945 3.38 -25.77 8.68
CA ASP A 945 3.54 -26.75 9.76
C ASP A 945 2.25 -26.70 10.60
N LEU A 946 1.28 -27.52 10.21
CA LEU A 946 -0.15 -27.45 10.51
C LEU A 946 -0.42 -27.75 11.98
N ASP A 947 0.32 -28.68 12.56
CA ASP A 947 0.23 -29.02 13.97
C ASP A 947 1.39 -28.45 14.80
N ALA A 948 2.42 -27.91 14.13
CA ALA A 948 3.60 -27.23 14.64
C ALA A 948 4.23 -27.79 15.90
N ASP A 949 4.63 -29.05 15.77
CA ASP A 949 5.50 -29.76 16.68
C ASP A 949 7.01 -29.65 16.33
N GLY A 950 7.36 -28.88 15.29
CA GLY A 950 8.73 -28.66 14.83
C GLY A 950 9.17 -29.60 13.69
N LEU A 951 8.29 -30.50 13.24
CA LEU A 951 8.42 -31.24 12.00
C LEU A 951 7.61 -30.54 10.90
N PRO A 952 8.16 -30.32 9.70
CA PRO A 952 7.37 -29.72 8.63
C PRO A 952 6.29 -30.68 8.12
N ASP A 953 5.07 -30.16 7.85
CA ASP A 953 3.93 -30.93 7.32
C ASP A 953 4.31 -31.83 6.14
N ASP A 954 5.15 -31.33 5.23
CA ASP A 954 5.57 -32.06 4.03
C ASP A 954 6.45 -33.28 4.37
N TRP A 955 7.25 -33.20 5.42
CA TRP A 955 8.03 -34.34 5.92
C TRP A 955 7.13 -35.34 6.65
N GLU A 956 6.24 -34.85 7.51
CA GLU A 956 5.32 -35.68 8.27
C GLU A 956 4.32 -36.43 7.39
N GLY A 957 3.73 -35.75 6.42
CA GLY A 957 2.79 -36.34 5.45
C GLY A 957 3.41 -37.40 4.55
N MET A 958 4.75 -37.47 4.47
CA MET A 958 5.47 -38.48 3.70
C MET A 958 5.65 -39.80 4.46
N TYR A 959 5.86 -39.72 5.77
CA TYR A 959 6.11 -40.88 6.62
C TYR A 959 4.86 -41.32 7.37
N PHE A 960 4.03 -40.38 7.81
CA PHE A 960 2.86 -40.62 8.62
C PHE A 960 1.57 -40.41 7.82
N VAL A 961 0.43 -40.82 8.39
CA VAL A 961 -0.88 -40.81 7.67
C VAL A 961 -1.55 -39.43 7.77
N ASP A 962 -1.11 -38.62 8.72
CA ASP A 962 -1.52 -37.25 8.98
C ASP A 962 -0.28 -36.37 9.22
N TYR A 963 -0.51 -35.05 9.23
CA TYR A 963 0.52 -34.02 9.45
C TYR A 963 0.59 -33.67 10.94
N SER A 964 0.68 -34.68 11.81
CA SER A 964 0.66 -34.45 13.27
C SER A 964 1.53 -35.42 14.07
N ALA A 965 2.68 -35.75 13.50
CA ALA A 965 3.50 -36.87 13.89
C ALA A 965 4.56 -36.51 14.93
N ALA A 966 4.15 -36.24 16.17
CA ALA A 966 4.98 -35.99 17.35
C ALA A 966 6.52 -36.09 17.16
N ALA A 967 7.23 -34.96 17.12
CA ALA A 967 8.68 -34.82 16.98
C ALA A 967 9.53 -35.70 17.93
N THR A 968 9.03 -36.01 19.12
CA THR A 968 9.70 -36.88 20.12
C THR A 968 9.35 -38.36 20.00
N GLY A 969 8.55 -38.72 19.01
CA GLY A 969 8.20 -40.11 18.73
C GLY A 969 9.44 -40.90 18.32
N ASP A 970 9.57 -42.12 18.83
CA ASP A 970 10.51 -43.14 18.34
C ASP A 970 9.60 -44.30 17.91
N GLY A 971 8.95 -44.12 16.77
CA GLY A 971 7.83 -44.95 16.32
C GLY A 971 8.24 -46.41 16.05
N ASP A 972 9.51 -46.62 15.71
CA ASP A 972 10.08 -47.91 15.35
C ASP A 972 11.03 -48.51 16.40
N GLY A 973 11.40 -47.73 17.43
CA GLY A 973 12.03 -48.19 18.67
C GLY A 973 13.52 -48.48 18.53
N ASP A 974 14.21 -47.88 17.56
CA ASP A 974 15.64 -48.08 17.34
C ASP A 974 16.54 -47.22 18.23
N GLY A 975 15.93 -46.28 18.96
CA GLY A 975 16.58 -45.39 19.90
C GLY A 975 16.97 -44.04 19.29
N GLN A 976 16.55 -43.73 18.07
CA GLN A 976 16.51 -42.38 17.52
C GLN A 976 15.07 -41.87 17.49
N ASP A 977 14.87 -40.58 17.76
CA ASP A 977 13.55 -39.92 17.68
C ASP A 977 13.31 -39.28 16.31
N ASN A 978 12.05 -39.02 15.96
CA ASN A 978 11.61 -38.49 14.67
C ASN A 978 12.43 -37.25 14.24
N ILE A 979 12.78 -36.36 15.18
CA ILE A 979 13.61 -35.18 14.92
C ILE A 979 15.09 -35.52 14.64
N SER A 980 15.70 -36.47 15.36
CA SER A 980 17.05 -36.96 15.04
C SER A 980 17.09 -37.66 13.69
N GLU A 981 16.04 -38.39 13.35
CA GLU A 981 15.90 -39.07 12.06
C GLU A 981 15.67 -38.11 10.91
N PHE A 982 14.92 -37.02 11.12
CA PHE A 982 14.83 -35.90 10.19
C PHE A 982 16.21 -35.28 9.93
N ILE A 983 17.01 -35.04 10.97
CA ILE A 983 18.37 -34.50 10.84
C ILE A 983 19.33 -35.49 10.15
N ALA A 984 19.23 -36.78 10.44
CA ALA A 984 20.09 -37.81 9.83
C ALA A 984 19.62 -38.22 8.42
N GLY A 985 18.37 -37.92 8.06
CA GLY A 985 17.70 -38.31 6.82
C GLY A 985 17.33 -39.81 6.78
N THR A 986 17.04 -40.39 7.94
CA THR A 986 16.62 -41.80 8.10
C THR A 986 15.09 -41.93 8.13
N ASP A 987 14.55 -43.16 8.06
CA ASP A 987 13.08 -43.37 7.92
C ASP A 987 12.50 -43.78 9.29
N PRO A 988 11.63 -42.95 9.90
CA PRO A 988 11.17 -43.10 11.29
C PRO A 988 10.17 -44.22 11.55
N ARG A 989 10.07 -45.17 10.62
CA ARG A 989 9.13 -46.30 10.66
C ARG A 989 9.83 -47.64 10.49
N ASP A 990 11.13 -47.61 10.28
CA ASP A 990 11.95 -48.79 10.05
C ASP A 990 13.15 -48.71 10.96
N GLY A 991 13.09 -49.37 12.12
CA GLY A 991 14.20 -49.38 13.08
C GLY A 991 15.46 -50.12 12.61
N GLY A 992 15.51 -50.54 11.34
CA GLY A 992 16.73 -50.91 10.63
C GLY A 992 17.39 -49.75 9.86
N SER A 993 16.73 -48.59 9.80
CA SER A 993 17.09 -47.36 9.10
C SER A 993 17.66 -46.36 10.10
N TYR A 994 18.91 -46.55 10.51
CA TYR A 994 19.61 -45.63 11.42
C TYR A 994 20.97 -45.25 10.87
N PHE A 995 21.46 -44.08 11.29
CA PHE A 995 22.78 -43.63 10.88
C PHE A 995 23.88 -44.33 11.67
N ALA A 996 24.73 -45.09 10.97
CA ALA A 996 25.85 -45.80 11.59
C ALA A 996 27.06 -46.00 10.67
N VAL A 997 28.23 -46.14 11.31
CA VAL A 997 29.44 -46.67 10.67
C VAL A 997 29.26 -48.17 10.47
N THR A 998 29.30 -48.63 9.23
CA THR A 998 28.95 -50.00 8.82
C THR A 998 30.14 -50.93 8.70
N GLY A 999 31.35 -50.38 8.50
CA GLY A 999 32.54 -51.20 8.33
C GLY A 999 33.84 -50.42 8.50
N VAL A 1000 34.85 -51.13 9.02
CA VAL A 1000 36.25 -50.70 8.97
C VAL A 1000 37.08 -51.93 8.60
N GLU A 1001 37.59 -52.00 7.37
CA GLU A 1001 38.26 -53.18 6.84
C GLU A 1001 39.66 -52.85 6.27
N PRO A 1002 40.66 -53.74 6.44
CA PRO A 1002 41.99 -53.57 5.84
C PRO A 1002 41.98 -53.88 4.33
N ASP A 1003 42.67 -53.05 3.54
CA ASP A 1003 42.85 -53.20 2.08
C ASP A 1003 44.35 -53.16 1.68
N ALA A 1004 44.69 -53.57 0.45
CA ALA A 1004 46.06 -53.59 -0.07
C ALA A 1004 46.75 -52.20 -0.08
N ALA A 1005 45.98 -51.11 -0.01
CA ALA A 1005 46.47 -49.74 0.02
C ALA A 1005 46.34 -49.02 1.39
N GLY A 1006 45.64 -49.58 2.39
CA GLY A 1006 45.24 -48.84 3.60
C GLY A 1006 44.13 -49.49 4.43
N PHE A 1007 43.34 -48.69 5.14
CA PHE A 1007 42.09 -49.12 5.79
C PHE A 1007 40.90 -48.35 5.20
N VAL A 1008 39.80 -49.05 4.92
CA VAL A 1008 38.59 -48.47 4.35
C VAL A 1008 37.52 -48.35 5.42
N VAL A 1009 36.99 -47.15 5.60
CA VAL A 1009 35.91 -46.84 6.55
C VAL A 1009 34.64 -46.57 5.77
N GLU A 1010 33.57 -47.24 6.13
CA GLU A 1010 32.30 -47.22 5.40
C GLU A 1010 31.17 -46.89 6.38
N TRP A 1011 30.21 -46.09 5.92
CA TRP A 1011 29.00 -45.70 6.65
C TRP A 1011 27.83 -45.56 5.69
N ILE A 1012 26.62 -45.42 6.23
CA ILE A 1012 25.41 -45.19 5.42
C ILE A 1012 25.34 -43.70 5.09
N SER A 1013 25.33 -43.35 3.79
CA SER A 1013 25.29 -41.96 3.29
C SER A 1013 23.95 -41.65 2.64
N VAL A 1014 23.45 -40.44 2.88
CA VAL A 1014 22.10 -39.96 2.60
C VAL A 1014 22.17 -38.59 1.92
N PRO A 1015 21.33 -38.30 0.89
CA PRO A 1015 21.29 -37.02 0.18
C PRO A 1015 21.19 -35.79 1.10
N ASP A 1016 21.71 -34.65 0.64
CA ASP A 1016 21.65 -33.33 1.31
C ASP A 1016 22.25 -33.28 2.72
N ARG A 1017 23.21 -34.16 2.97
CA ARG A 1017 24.02 -34.21 4.17
C ARG A 1017 25.50 -34.17 3.83
N SER A 1018 26.28 -33.60 4.74
CA SER A 1018 27.73 -33.57 4.68
C SER A 1018 28.31 -34.45 5.77
N TYR A 1019 29.39 -35.16 5.43
CA TYR A 1019 30.04 -36.12 6.32
C TYR A 1019 31.49 -35.72 6.62
N SER A 1020 31.91 -36.08 7.82
CA SER A 1020 33.28 -35.88 8.27
C SER A 1020 33.86 -37.16 8.86
N VAL A 1021 34.95 -37.67 8.29
CA VAL A 1021 35.62 -38.91 8.70
C VAL A 1021 36.83 -38.61 9.56
N LYS A 1022 36.91 -39.30 10.70
CA LYS A 1022 37.95 -39.07 11.70
C LYS A 1022 38.58 -40.39 12.16
N TRP A 1023 39.86 -40.39 12.52
CA TRP A 1023 40.65 -41.56 12.92
C TRP A 1023 41.54 -41.36 14.15
N ALA A 1024 41.57 -42.33 15.06
CA ALA A 1024 42.44 -42.36 16.22
C ALA A 1024 43.25 -43.67 16.29
N PRO A 1025 44.46 -43.67 16.90
CA PRO A 1025 45.17 -44.91 17.20
C PRO A 1025 44.54 -45.73 18.37
N SER A 1026 43.52 -45.21 19.07
CA SER A 1026 42.80 -45.90 20.17
C SER A 1026 41.36 -45.40 20.39
N ALA A 1027 40.42 -46.23 20.85
CA ALA A 1027 38.96 -45.94 20.92
C ALA A 1027 38.56 -44.76 21.82
N GLY A 1028 39.29 -44.52 22.90
CA GLY A 1028 39.14 -43.33 23.76
C GLY A 1028 40.23 -42.29 23.51
N GLY A 1029 41.03 -42.49 22.45
CA GLY A 1029 42.03 -41.55 21.99
C GLY A 1029 41.43 -40.59 20.98
N ALA A 1030 42.10 -39.46 20.78
CA ALA A 1030 41.58 -38.39 19.95
C ALA A 1030 41.50 -38.81 18.48
N PHE A 1031 40.29 -38.70 17.92
CA PHE A 1031 40.02 -38.92 16.52
C PHE A 1031 40.49 -37.70 15.72
N ARG A 1032 41.35 -37.96 14.75
CA ARG A 1032 41.97 -37.00 13.83
C ARG A 1032 41.14 -36.95 12.57
N THR A 1033 40.62 -35.77 12.24
CA THR A 1033 39.88 -35.56 11.01
C THR A 1033 40.77 -35.87 9.81
N LEU A 1034 40.35 -36.86 9.05
CA LEU A 1034 41.02 -37.27 7.84
C LEU A 1034 40.45 -36.52 6.64
N GLN A 1035 39.14 -36.26 6.66
CA GLN A 1035 38.44 -35.53 5.60
C GLN A 1035 37.08 -34.99 6.11
N THR A 1036 36.69 -33.79 5.69
CA THR A 1036 35.36 -33.17 5.94
C THR A 1036 34.74 -32.70 4.62
N GLY A 1037 33.49 -32.23 4.67
CA GLY A 1037 32.78 -31.73 3.49
C GLY A 1037 32.54 -32.83 2.46
N LEU A 1038 32.56 -34.09 2.91
CA LEU A 1038 32.21 -35.24 2.07
C LEU A 1038 30.70 -35.22 1.92
N ALA A 1039 30.21 -34.42 1.00
CA ALA A 1039 28.80 -34.39 0.65
C ALA A 1039 28.36 -35.73 0.07
N TYR A 1040 27.07 -36.04 0.19
CA TYR A 1040 26.45 -37.16 -0.52
C TYR A 1040 26.90 -37.22 -2.00
N PRO A 1041 27.17 -38.41 -2.57
CA PRO A 1041 26.95 -39.76 -2.03
C PRO A 1041 28.16 -40.37 -1.34
N ALA A 1042 29.07 -39.56 -0.81
CA ALA A 1042 30.25 -40.08 -0.14
C ALA A 1042 29.87 -40.94 1.08
N ASN A 1043 30.08 -42.24 0.96
CA ASN A 1043 29.69 -43.28 1.94
C ASN A 1043 30.88 -44.14 2.40
N SER A 1044 32.06 -43.83 1.91
CA SER A 1044 33.28 -44.52 2.26
C SER A 1044 34.47 -43.59 2.12
N PHE A 1045 35.50 -43.84 2.91
CA PHE A 1045 36.77 -43.13 2.85
C PHE A 1045 37.91 -44.13 3.03
N THR A 1046 38.84 -44.14 2.07
CA THR A 1046 40.04 -44.97 2.15
C THR A 1046 41.18 -44.19 2.77
N ASP A 1047 41.58 -44.60 3.97
CA ASP A 1047 42.78 -44.12 4.61
C ASP A 1047 44.01 -44.83 4.04
N THR A 1048 44.70 -44.17 3.11
CA THR A 1048 45.97 -44.65 2.51
C THR A 1048 47.20 -44.23 3.30
N VAL A 1049 47.02 -43.38 4.31
CA VAL A 1049 48.10 -42.83 5.12
C VAL A 1049 48.48 -43.83 6.20
N HIS A 1050 47.47 -44.45 6.83
CA HIS A 1050 47.66 -45.29 8.02
C HIS A 1050 47.63 -46.80 7.75
N GLY A 1051 47.95 -47.22 6.51
CA GLY A 1051 48.00 -48.64 6.11
C GLY A 1051 49.17 -49.45 6.70
N VAL A 1052 50.08 -48.80 7.43
CA VAL A 1052 51.24 -49.44 8.07
C VAL A 1052 51.09 -49.61 9.58
N GLU A 1053 50.05 -49.03 10.19
CA GLU A 1053 49.68 -49.17 11.59
C GLU A 1053 48.92 -50.48 11.86
N SER A 1054 49.13 -51.04 13.06
CA SER A 1054 48.50 -52.31 13.44
C SER A 1054 47.18 -52.17 14.22
N ILE A 1055 46.81 -50.98 14.71
CA ILE A 1055 45.55 -50.69 15.43
C ILE A 1055 45.13 -49.22 15.18
N GLY A 1056 43.82 -48.99 15.01
CA GLY A 1056 43.18 -47.68 14.97
C GLY A 1056 41.64 -47.74 15.00
N PHE A 1057 40.96 -46.60 15.14
CA PHE A 1057 39.51 -46.45 15.37
C PHE A 1057 38.96 -45.28 14.56
N TYR A 1058 37.75 -45.40 14.02
CA TYR A 1058 37.13 -44.35 13.20
C TYR A 1058 35.75 -43.89 13.70
N ARG A 1059 35.42 -42.62 13.43
CA ARG A 1059 34.11 -42.01 13.72
C ARG A 1059 33.68 -41.15 12.53
N VAL A 1060 32.38 -41.15 12.27
CA VAL A 1060 31.76 -40.37 11.19
C VAL A 1060 30.58 -39.61 11.75
N ASP A 1061 30.57 -38.30 11.54
CA ASP A 1061 29.52 -37.39 11.98
C ASP A 1061 28.71 -36.95 10.74
N VAL A 1062 27.39 -36.72 10.91
CA VAL A 1062 26.46 -36.27 9.86
C VAL A 1062 25.79 -34.98 10.30
N GLU A 1063 25.67 -34.03 9.38
CA GLU A 1063 24.99 -32.77 9.60
C GLU A 1063 24.17 -32.39 8.37
N ARG A 1064 23.08 -31.66 8.61
CA ARG A 1064 22.49 -30.80 7.58
C ARG A 1064 23.49 -29.70 7.28
N VAL A 1065 23.66 -29.38 6.00
CA VAL A 1065 24.42 -28.17 5.64
C VAL A 1065 23.46 -26.99 5.82
N GLU A 1066 23.65 -26.22 6.90
CA GLU A 1066 22.78 -25.12 7.37
C GLU A 1066 23.19 -23.75 6.74
N PRO A 1067 22.30 -22.73 6.65
CA PRO A 1067 22.66 -21.39 6.17
C PRO A 1067 23.51 -20.63 7.23
N PRO A 1068 24.33 -19.61 6.89
CA PRO A 1068 25.28 -19.02 7.85
C PRO A 1068 24.75 -17.79 8.64
N THR A 1069 24.90 -17.77 9.99
CA THR A 1069 24.68 -16.61 10.93
C THR A 1069 25.53 -16.66 12.24
N VAL A 1070 25.52 -15.56 13.01
CA VAL A 1070 26.49 -15.01 14.03
C VAL A 1070 26.53 -15.72 15.40
N GLU A 1071 27.68 -15.74 16.12
CA GLU A 1071 27.92 -16.57 17.35
C GLU A 1071 28.07 -15.84 18.72
N GLY A 1072 27.95 -14.51 18.83
CA GLY A 1072 27.64 -13.82 20.12
C GLY A 1072 28.68 -12.86 20.74
N TYR A 1073 28.24 -12.18 21.81
CA TYR A 1073 28.83 -11.00 22.48
C TYR A 1073 29.55 -11.29 23.81
N TRP A 1074 30.59 -10.51 24.15
CA TRP A 1074 31.32 -10.60 25.41
C TRP A 1074 31.44 -9.24 26.12
N SER A 1075 31.22 -9.18 27.44
CA SER A 1075 31.33 -7.97 28.27
C SER A 1075 32.34 -8.11 29.44
N VAL A 1076 32.92 -6.98 29.89
CA VAL A 1076 33.99 -6.94 30.91
C VAL A 1076 33.46 -6.43 32.26
N GLU A 1077 33.59 -7.21 33.34
CA GLU A 1077 32.92 -6.91 34.63
C GLU A 1077 33.74 -6.06 35.64
N THR A 1078 35.08 -6.04 35.61
CA THR A 1078 35.87 -5.20 36.56
C THR A 1078 37.21 -4.69 36.02
N PHE A 1079 37.58 -3.45 36.39
CA PHE A 1079 38.88 -2.83 36.12
C PHE A 1079 39.61 -2.51 37.44
N ASP A 1080 40.80 -3.08 37.65
CA ASP A 1080 41.66 -2.89 38.85
C ASP A 1080 40.98 -3.14 40.21
N GLY A 1081 40.07 -4.13 40.27
CA GLY A 1081 39.39 -4.52 41.51
C GLY A 1081 38.40 -3.49 42.08
N SER A 1082 38.11 -2.43 41.31
CA SER A 1082 37.01 -1.51 41.55
C SER A 1082 35.91 -1.77 40.53
N PRO A 1083 34.62 -1.76 40.92
CA PRO A 1083 33.53 -1.85 39.95
C PRO A 1083 33.56 -0.62 39.02
N LEU A 1084 33.30 -0.82 37.73
CA LEU A 1084 33.07 0.28 36.79
C LEU A 1084 31.82 1.06 37.23
N ASP A 1085 31.80 2.38 36.99
CA ASP A 1085 30.59 3.17 37.27
C ASP A 1085 29.42 2.65 36.40
N PRO A 1086 28.17 2.72 36.87
CA PRO A 1086 27.02 2.16 36.15
C PRO A 1086 26.87 2.84 34.78
N GLY A 1087 27.10 2.09 33.71
CA GLY A 1087 26.90 2.55 32.32
C GLY A 1087 28.13 2.50 31.41
N GLU A 1088 29.34 2.23 31.91
CA GLU A 1088 30.50 2.01 31.02
C GLU A 1088 30.68 0.52 30.69
N TYR A 1089 30.43 0.15 29.42
CA TYR A 1089 30.62 -1.20 28.88
C TYR A 1089 31.54 -1.20 27.67
N LEU A 1090 32.36 -2.24 27.53
CA LEU A 1090 33.20 -2.51 26.35
C LEU A 1090 32.71 -3.83 25.72
N ASN A 1091 32.19 -3.76 24.50
CA ASN A 1091 31.55 -4.89 23.81
C ASN A 1091 32.44 -5.46 22.70
N ILE A 1092 32.45 -6.79 22.59
CA ILE A 1092 33.24 -7.55 21.61
C ILE A 1092 32.37 -8.65 21.00
N GLU A 1093 32.28 -8.71 19.67
CA GLU A 1093 31.52 -9.73 18.91
C GLU A 1093 32.42 -10.66 18.10
N PHE A 1094 32.13 -11.96 18.07
CA PHE A 1094 32.86 -12.94 17.25
C PHE A 1094 31.94 -13.70 16.28
N TYR A 1095 32.41 -13.86 15.04
CA TYR A 1095 31.74 -14.63 13.99
C TYR A 1095 32.33 -16.05 13.86
N SER A 1096 31.50 -17.00 13.44
CA SER A 1096 31.84 -18.43 13.32
C SER A 1096 32.93 -18.75 12.28
N ASP A 1097 33.27 -17.80 11.41
CA ASP A 1097 34.35 -17.88 10.42
C ASP A 1097 35.69 -17.27 10.89
N GLY A 1098 35.73 -16.69 12.10
CA GLY A 1098 36.93 -16.15 12.74
C GLY A 1098 37.14 -14.64 12.60
N TYR A 1099 36.12 -13.88 12.19
CA TYR A 1099 36.11 -12.41 12.23
C TYR A 1099 35.61 -11.89 13.58
N PHE A 1100 35.97 -10.67 14.00
CA PHE A 1100 35.40 -10.02 15.20
C PHE A 1100 35.42 -8.50 15.15
N ASP A 1101 34.48 -7.86 15.86
CA ASP A 1101 34.29 -6.40 15.92
C ASP A 1101 34.20 -5.87 17.37
N PHE A 1102 34.46 -4.57 17.55
CA PHE A 1102 34.50 -3.92 18.86
C PHE A 1102 33.81 -2.56 18.88
N TRP A 1103 33.06 -2.26 19.94
CA TRP A 1103 32.65 -0.89 20.24
C TRP A 1103 32.45 -0.64 21.75
N SER A 1104 32.45 0.64 22.10
CA SER A 1104 32.01 1.16 23.40
C SER A 1104 31.02 2.29 23.16
N ASP A 1105 30.08 2.50 24.09
CA ASP A 1105 28.97 3.48 23.95
C ASP A 1105 29.38 4.97 23.90
N SER A 1106 30.69 5.28 23.89
CA SER A 1106 31.17 6.62 23.53
C SER A 1106 32.12 6.55 22.33
N ASP A 1107 31.62 7.08 21.21
CA ASP A 1107 32.27 7.31 19.91
C ASP A 1107 32.97 6.11 19.22
N SER A 1108 32.47 5.80 18.02
CA SER A 1108 33.09 4.93 17.02
C SER A 1108 34.60 5.19 16.84
N GLY A 1109 35.45 4.21 17.21
CA GLY A 1109 36.90 4.32 17.04
C GLY A 1109 37.61 2.97 16.92
N GLY A 1110 37.77 2.46 15.69
CA GLY A 1110 38.45 1.19 15.42
C GLY A 1110 39.95 1.18 15.74
N GLY A 1111 40.43 0.12 16.40
CA GLY A 1111 41.85 -0.16 16.67
C GLY A 1111 42.37 -1.44 15.97
N THR A 1112 43.68 -1.68 15.97
CA THR A 1112 44.29 -2.85 15.29
C THR A 1112 44.92 -3.83 16.27
N TYR A 1113 44.78 -5.14 16.03
CA TYR A 1113 45.34 -6.21 16.87
C TYR A 1113 46.11 -7.26 16.06
N THR A 1114 46.88 -8.11 16.75
CA THR A 1114 47.52 -9.29 16.15
C THR A 1114 47.57 -10.45 17.14
N LEU A 1115 46.95 -11.58 16.79
CA LEU A 1115 46.99 -12.81 17.58
C LEU A 1115 48.10 -13.73 17.06
N THR A 1116 49.03 -14.16 17.92
CA THR A 1116 50.06 -15.14 17.55
C THR A 1116 50.14 -16.26 18.59
N GLY A 1117 49.41 -17.35 18.36
CA GLY A 1117 49.25 -18.42 19.35
C GLY A 1117 48.33 -17.99 20.50
N ASN A 1118 48.66 -18.33 21.75
CA ASN A 1118 47.84 -17.98 22.93
C ASN A 1118 48.18 -16.59 23.53
N ALA A 1119 48.97 -15.79 22.82
CA ALA A 1119 49.37 -14.45 23.24
C ALA A 1119 48.60 -13.43 22.40
N LEU A 1120 47.91 -12.53 23.10
CA LEU A 1120 47.13 -11.43 22.54
C LEU A 1120 47.86 -10.12 22.83
N GLN A 1121 48.08 -9.31 21.78
CA GLN A 1121 48.68 -7.99 21.89
C GLN A 1121 47.73 -6.96 21.27
N MET A 1122 47.31 -5.98 22.07
CA MET A 1122 46.34 -4.95 21.67
C MET A 1122 46.89 -3.55 21.96
N THR A 1123 46.69 -2.63 21.00
CA THR A 1123 47.12 -1.23 21.09
C THR A 1123 45.94 -0.31 20.80
N PHE A 1124 45.59 0.54 21.78
CA PHE A 1124 44.50 1.51 21.66
C PHE A 1124 45.00 2.85 21.11
N TYR A 1125 44.13 3.64 20.47
CA TYR A 1125 44.47 4.95 19.91
C TYR A 1125 44.99 5.95 20.95
N ASN A 1126 44.66 5.73 22.23
CA ASN A 1126 45.12 6.55 23.36
C ASN A 1126 46.51 6.13 23.89
N GLY A 1127 47.18 5.16 23.23
CA GLY A 1127 48.54 4.74 23.56
C GLY A 1127 48.67 3.70 24.67
N LEU A 1128 47.55 3.23 25.24
CA LEU A 1128 47.55 2.11 26.18
C LEU A 1128 47.88 0.81 25.44
N ASN A 1129 48.81 0.02 25.98
CA ASN A 1129 49.21 -1.28 25.43
C ASN A 1129 48.91 -2.37 26.44
N LEU A 1130 48.13 -3.37 26.04
CA LEU A 1130 47.79 -4.53 26.86
C LEU A 1130 48.47 -5.78 26.31
N GLU A 1131 49.27 -6.44 27.15
CA GLU A 1131 49.93 -7.71 26.83
C GLU A 1131 49.52 -8.76 27.87
N GLY A 1132 48.92 -9.86 27.39
CA GLY A 1132 48.45 -10.95 28.24
C GLY A 1132 48.38 -12.29 27.52
N THR A 1133 48.26 -13.35 28.31
CA THR A 1133 48.13 -14.73 27.82
C THR A 1133 46.79 -15.30 28.22
N VAL A 1134 46.15 -16.02 27.28
CA VAL A 1134 44.82 -16.61 27.46
C VAL A 1134 44.96 -18.05 27.96
N GLU A 1135 44.35 -18.35 29.11
CA GLU A 1135 44.32 -19.71 29.69
C GLU A 1135 42.94 -19.99 30.32
N GLY A 1136 42.04 -20.65 29.58
CA GLY A 1136 40.62 -20.81 29.96
C GLY A 1136 39.81 -19.52 29.75
N ASP A 1137 38.73 -19.34 30.52
CA ASP A 1137 37.85 -18.15 30.49
C ASP A 1137 38.46 -16.95 31.24
N THR A 1138 39.78 -16.76 31.18
CA THR A 1138 40.44 -15.68 31.93
C THR A 1138 41.68 -15.19 31.18
N ILE A 1139 41.72 -13.88 30.92
CA ILE A 1139 42.88 -13.19 30.35
C ILE A 1139 43.62 -12.52 31.51
N SER A 1140 44.88 -12.85 31.76
CA SER A 1140 45.69 -12.15 32.77
C SER A 1140 46.98 -11.60 32.17
N GLY A 1141 47.29 -10.34 32.49
CA GLY A 1141 48.41 -9.57 31.95
C GLY A 1141 48.78 -8.40 32.87
N THR A 1142 49.94 -7.79 32.67
CA THR A 1142 50.47 -6.73 33.57
C THR A 1142 51.20 -5.63 32.79
N LEU A 1143 50.65 -4.40 32.79
CA LEU A 1143 51.28 -3.06 32.98
C LEU A 1143 50.56 -1.93 32.21
N ASP A 1144 50.38 -0.78 32.88
CA ASP A 1144 50.27 0.55 32.25
C ASP A 1144 51.47 1.47 32.65
N GLU A 1145 51.51 2.68 32.07
CA GLU A 1145 52.57 3.70 32.11
C GLU A 1145 53.09 4.09 33.51
N TYR A 1146 52.34 3.84 34.57
CA TYR A 1146 52.68 4.28 35.94
C TYR A 1146 53.20 3.14 36.84
N GLY A 1147 53.32 1.92 36.32
CA GLY A 1147 53.94 0.80 37.03
C GLY A 1147 53.09 0.22 38.16
N THR A 1148 51.77 0.43 38.13
CA THR A 1148 50.83 -0.17 39.09
C THR A 1148 50.19 -1.42 38.46
N PRO A 1149 50.24 -2.59 39.12
CA PRO A 1149 49.74 -3.83 38.54
C PRO A 1149 48.21 -3.97 38.71
N TYR A 1150 47.50 -4.29 37.62
CA TYR A 1150 46.06 -4.59 37.61
C TYR A 1150 45.78 -5.96 36.95
N SER A 1151 44.64 -6.58 37.28
CA SER A 1151 44.15 -7.83 36.66
C SER A 1151 42.74 -7.62 36.10
N ILE A 1152 42.52 -7.96 34.83
CA ILE A 1152 41.19 -7.99 34.21
C ILE A 1152 40.71 -9.44 34.20
N THR A 1153 39.44 -9.68 34.53
CA THR A 1153 38.80 -11.00 34.40
C THR A 1153 37.59 -10.81 33.51
N ILE A 1154 37.55 -11.54 32.39
CA ILE A 1154 36.43 -11.52 31.46
C ILE A 1154 35.69 -12.83 31.65
N GLN A 1155 34.39 -12.79 31.97
CA GLN A 1155 33.57 -13.99 32.07
C GLN A 1155 32.59 -14.02 30.91
N ARG A 1156 32.38 -15.22 30.36
CA ARG A 1156 31.33 -15.50 29.38
C ARG A 1156 29.98 -15.35 30.08
N GLN A 1157 29.11 -14.47 29.59
CA GLN A 1157 27.69 -14.53 29.95
C GLN A 1157 26.97 -15.52 29.05
#